data_AF-L0RU60-F1
#
_entry.id   AF-L0RU60-F1
#
_cell.length_a   1.000
_cell.length_b   1.000
_cell.length_c   1.000
_cell.angle_alpha   90.00
_cell.angle_beta   90.00
_cell.angle_gamma   90.00
#
_symmetry.space_group_name_H-M   'P 1'
#
loop_
_entity.id
_entity.type
_entity.pdbx_description
1 polymer ?
#
loop_
_entity_poly.entity_id
_entity_poly.type
_entity_poly.pdbx_seq_one_letter_code
_entity_poly.pdbx_strand_id
1 'polypeptide(L)'
;MSNLKPILPLRNTIATILSLNNIDELKGTSGDQYNKPWLISKDLLKPNAFTDGVLNEVKESQTALHVRKLEKYLFGVNGDNPTEKNDLINKIVVLLKEDLVNKNNEKLNKWKSDILNKVKEFIKIYIKSNKNETKLENAVNKYLNTYINPAIVRSYLDSKNHVDLFNKENELNKLKSSKTLLAWGDDKFVDIIRKNNLSNISYVDEASNVQFIAPYNKDAKRSNVMYQLTVYSFADGNNDGIGDFIGLKNNLDYFVNLGIDTLYLSPIHPASSYHGYDVIDYTDVAPELGGMKAFDEFLIKAHEKGIRVVLDMVFNHTSYEHPWFQKALQNDPKYKNFYYIYDHPKWTDQNQKNQNKEGSDTVRHFFRNVYDAKDPSKNPANTNYNWAAEFWSGMPDLNLNNPDVIEELKNVHRFWAKKGVDGFRYDAFYHFFDSKNPAKGNNNKGKEVELFKEFRKVINQEYKNAEDQKVSRSSLDAFMFGEWWESPEGENAKRNWFSKNGNDKALSSLIDGSRWKLNPNVGISWKDELYLIDHLTDKNGQIREWMPFLDNHDVERWITQYRYSNNDHNVTEIPHKLTEFQRAGYEYALVNLLSRGGLPTLYNGNEILMQGGPKNKTDANVREAFWWKNTANNVHFFEKRNPGEVITTKSSTGEGTVESIINNPDSSYNLISKLIKLRKDYKSLRDIDTKYITIPHEILIFLQKTAFMIMKWQ
;
A
#
# COMPACT_ATOMS: atom_id res chain seq x y z
N MET A 1 13.23 -27.72 7.23
CA MET A 1 12.96 -29.07 7.78
C MET A 1 13.49 -30.21 6.89
N SER A 2 13.43 -30.13 5.55
CA SER A 2 13.96 -31.17 4.63
C SER A 2 15.44 -31.49 4.83
N ASN A 3 16.29 -30.51 5.08
CA ASN A 3 17.74 -30.72 5.29
C ASN A 3 18.13 -31.18 6.71
N LEU A 4 17.17 -31.25 7.65
CA LEU A 4 17.34 -31.83 8.99
C LEU A 4 16.78 -33.27 9.05
N LYS A 5 16.15 -33.77 7.98
CA LYS A 5 15.75 -35.19 7.87
C LYS A 5 16.92 -36.17 8.09
N PRO A 6 18.18 -35.90 7.68
CA PRO A 6 19.31 -36.79 7.92
C PRO A 6 19.86 -36.75 9.35
N ILE A 7 19.33 -35.88 10.23
CA ILE A 7 19.81 -35.80 11.63
C ILE A 7 19.68 -37.15 12.32
N LEU A 8 18.75 -38.02 11.92
CA LEU A 8 18.60 -39.38 12.48
C LEU A 8 18.46 -40.38 11.34
N PRO A 9 19.50 -41.22 11.15
CA PRO A 9 19.70 -42.43 11.97
C PRO A 9 21.04 -42.46 12.73
N LEU A 10 21.01 -42.69 14.05
CA LEU A 10 22.17 -42.74 14.96
C LEU A 10 23.08 -43.94 14.78
N ARG A 11 22.78 -44.75 13.78
CA ARG A 11 23.20 -46.13 13.72
C ARG A 11 24.70 -46.28 13.44
N ASN A 12 25.32 -45.33 12.73
CA ASN A 12 26.78 -45.27 12.56
C ASN A 12 27.52 -44.86 13.85
N THR A 13 26.92 -43.96 14.63
CA THR A 13 27.45 -43.56 15.96
C THR A 13 27.32 -44.73 16.93
N ILE A 14 26.19 -45.45 16.91
CA ILE A 14 25.95 -46.65 17.71
C ILE A 14 26.90 -47.79 17.31
N ALA A 15 27.13 -48.02 16.02
CA ALA A 15 28.14 -48.96 15.54
C ALA A 15 29.52 -48.61 16.09
N THR A 16 29.89 -47.33 16.09
CA THR A 16 31.18 -46.87 16.64
C THR A 16 31.28 -47.08 18.17
N ILE A 17 30.21 -46.76 18.91
CA ILE A 17 30.07 -47.02 20.37
C ILE A 17 30.30 -48.52 20.65
N LEU A 18 29.74 -49.37 19.81
CA LEU A 18 29.79 -50.83 19.93
C LEU A 18 31.01 -51.47 19.28
N SER A 19 31.93 -50.68 18.72
CA SER A 19 33.19 -51.16 18.13
C SER A 19 33.09 -51.83 16.78
N LEU A 20 32.04 -51.54 16.04
CA LEU A 20 31.77 -52.13 14.74
C LEU A 20 32.29 -51.24 13.63
N ASN A 21 32.75 -51.86 12.54
CA ASN A 21 33.29 -51.12 11.40
C ASN A 21 32.17 -50.52 10.54
N ASN A 22 30.99 -51.14 10.55
CA ASN A 22 29.80 -50.61 9.91
C ASN A 22 28.54 -50.98 10.69
N ILE A 23 27.44 -50.36 10.29
CA ILE A 23 26.11 -50.51 10.85
C ILE A 23 25.47 -51.88 10.60
N ASP A 24 25.79 -52.53 9.49
CA ASP A 24 25.17 -53.80 9.08
C ASP A 24 25.64 -54.98 9.94
N GLU A 25 26.68 -54.75 10.75
CA GLU A 25 27.16 -55.63 11.82
C GLU A 25 26.25 -55.60 13.07
N LEU A 26 25.33 -54.63 13.21
CA LEU A 26 24.38 -54.56 14.33
C LEU A 26 23.26 -55.60 14.19
N LYS A 27 23.60 -56.88 14.44
CA LYS A 27 22.66 -57.99 14.40
C LYS A 27 22.55 -58.67 15.76
N GLY A 28 21.35 -59.12 16.11
CA GLY A 28 21.06 -59.83 17.36
C GLY A 28 19.95 -60.85 17.21
N THR A 29 19.77 -61.68 18.24
CA THR A 29 18.75 -62.74 18.30
C THR A 29 17.64 -62.36 19.28
N SER A 30 16.39 -62.66 18.95
CA SER A 30 15.21 -62.34 19.77
C SER A 30 14.20 -63.48 19.64
N GLY A 31 14.03 -64.28 20.70
CA GLY A 31 13.25 -65.52 20.62
C GLY A 31 13.81 -66.43 19.52
N ASP A 32 12.96 -66.92 18.62
CA ASP A 32 13.35 -67.79 17.49
C ASP A 32 13.85 -67.02 16.26
N GLN A 33 13.91 -65.67 16.31
CA GLN A 33 14.37 -64.85 15.19
C GLN A 33 15.87 -64.51 15.32
N TYR A 34 16.64 -64.92 14.32
CA TYR A 34 18.09 -64.72 14.28
C TYR A 34 18.50 -63.52 13.39
N ASN A 35 19.59 -62.85 13.75
CA ASN A 35 20.33 -61.88 12.93
C ASN A 35 19.54 -60.64 12.40
N LYS A 36 18.66 -60.04 13.21
CA LYS A 36 17.95 -58.80 12.79
C LYS A 36 18.85 -57.55 12.86
N PRO A 37 18.93 -56.72 11.80
CA PRO A 37 19.89 -55.60 11.66
C PRO A 37 19.62 -54.37 12.56
N TRP A 38 18.59 -54.43 13.42
CA TRP A 38 18.24 -53.37 14.37
C TRP A 38 18.40 -53.82 15.82
N LEU A 39 19.01 -54.98 16.05
CA LEU A 39 19.25 -55.56 17.36
C LEU A 39 20.75 -55.62 17.65
N ILE A 40 21.11 -55.43 18.91
CA ILE A 40 22.48 -55.52 19.41
C ILE A 40 22.64 -56.91 20.03
N SER A 41 23.55 -57.73 19.49
CA SER A 41 23.85 -59.06 20.04
C SER A 41 24.27 -58.98 21.51
N LYS A 42 23.78 -59.92 22.33
CA LYS A 42 24.24 -60.14 23.72
C LYS A 42 25.75 -60.33 23.82
N ASP A 43 26.42 -60.77 22.76
CA ASP A 43 27.86 -61.01 22.76
C ASP A 43 28.65 -59.71 22.87
N LEU A 44 28.06 -58.58 22.44
CA LEU A 44 28.64 -57.24 22.56
C LEU A 44 28.39 -56.60 23.94
N LEU A 45 27.47 -57.15 24.73
CA LEU A 45 27.01 -56.61 26.01
C LEU A 45 27.59 -57.39 27.21
N LYS A 46 27.83 -56.71 28.34
CA LYS A 46 28.30 -57.33 29.59
C LYS A 46 27.27 -58.33 30.15
N PRO A 47 27.71 -59.37 30.88
CA PRO A 47 26.80 -60.24 31.61
C PRO A 47 25.88 -59.40 32.51
N ASN A 48 24.59 -59.76 32.56
CA ASN A 48 23.57 -59.06 33.36
C ASN A 48 23.26 -57.61 32.94
N ALA A 49 23.71 -57.13 31.77
CA ALA A 49 23.32 -55.80 31.29
C ALA A 49 21.80 -55.57 31.29
N PHE A 50 21.00 -56.64 31.15
CA PHE A 50 19.54 -56.59 31.16
C PHE A 50 18.89 -56.80 32.53
N THR A 51 19.62 -56.82 33.64
CA THR A 51 19.00 -56.94 34.98
C THR A 51 18.75 -55.59 35.63
N ASP A 52 19.43 -54.54 35.16
CA ASP A 52 19.32 -53.18 35.67
C ASP A 52 18.04 -52.48 35.16
N GLY A 53 17.31 -51.81 36.05
CA GLY A 53 15.98 -51.23 35.81
C GLY A 53 15.91 -50.33 34.58
N VAL A 54 17.01 -49.60 34.31
CA VAL A 54 17.16 -48.69 33.18
C VAL A 54 17.09 -49.40 31.83
N LEU A 55 17.64 -50.61 31.71
CA LEU A 55 17.52 -51.44 30.50
C LEU A 55 16.32 -52.41 30.57
N ASN A 56 15.68 -52.57 31.74
CA ASN A 56 14.43 -53.33 31.88
C ASN A 56 13.25 -52.65 31.17
N GLU A 57 13.14 -51.32 31.20
CA GLU A 57 12.17 -50.56 30.39
C GLU A 57 12.43 -50.68 28.88
N VAL A 58 13.60 -51.20 28.52
CA VAL A 58 14.08 -51.35 27.13
C VAL A 58 13.81 -52.76 26.58
N LYS A 59 13.27 -53.68 27.38
CA LYS A 59 13.02 -55.08 27.01
C LYS A 59 11.79 -55.27 26.13
N GLU A 60 11.98 -55.83 24.93
CA GLU A 60 10.94 -56.69 24.34
C GLU A 60 11.46 -58.09 23.98
N SER A 61 12.72 -58.43 24.27
CA SER A 61 13.15 -59.84 24.25
C SER A 61 14.34 -60.12 25.15
N GLN A 62 14.42 -61.36 25.62
CA GLN A 62 15.37 -61.80 26.66
C GLN A 62 16.82 -61.92 26.15
N THR A 63 17.09 -61.69 24.86
CA THR A 63 18.38 -62.04 24.23
C THR A 63 19.07 -60.92 23.42
N ALA A 64 18.45 -59.75 23.18
CA ALA A 64 19.08 -58.62 22.46
C ALA A 64 18.43 -57.25 22.75
N LEU A 65 19.19 -56.15 22.56
CA LEU A 65 18.72 -54.77 22.73
C LEU A 65 18.37 -54.13 21.37
N HIS A 66 17.24 -53.41 21.26
CA HIS A 66 16.88 -52.74 20.00
C HIS A 66 17.56 -51.37 19.85
N VAL A 67 18.21 -51.13 18.70
CA VAL A 67 18.93 -49.89 18.36
C VAL A 67 18.09 -48.63 18.60
N ARG A 68 16.84 -48.58 18.13
CA ARG A 68 15.88 -47.47 18.37
C ARG A 68 15.70 -47.12 19.84
N LYS A 69 15.75 -48.11 20.72
CA LYS A 69 15.57 -47.84 22.15
C LYS A 69 16.86 -47.33 22.80
N LEU A 70 18.03 -47.71 22.26
CA LEU A 70 19.29 -47.04 22.61
C LEU A 70 19.30 -45.57 22.14
N GLU A 71 18.72 -45.27 20.97
CA GLU A 71 18.50 -43.88 20.54
C GLU A 71 17.62 -43.12 21.55
N LYS A 72 16.55 -43.75 22.02
CA LYS A 72 15.68 -43.17 23.05
C LYS A 72 16.41 -42.94 24.38
N TYR A 73 17.26 -43.86 24.82
CA TYR A 73 18.05 -43.69 26.04
C TYR A 73 19.04 -42.51 25.93
N LEU A 74 19.79 -42.46 24.84
CA LEU A 74 20.85 -41.47 24.65
C LEU A 74 20.29 -40.07 24.34
N PHE A 75 19.23 -39.98 23.53
CA PHE A 75 18.71 -38.71 22.97
C PHE A 75 17.28 -38.38 23.41
N GLY A 76 16.62 -39.26 24.14
CA GLY A 76 15.25 -39.07 24.64
C GLY A 76 14.14 -39.36 23.62
N VAL A 77 14.47 -39.80 22.41
CA VAL A 77 13.51 -40.00 21.31
C VAL A 77 13.82 -41.22 20.46
N ASN A 78 12.77 -41.87 19.91
CA ASN A 78 12.90 -42.85 18.84
C ASN A 78 13.02 -42.12 17.48
N GLY A 79 14.18 -42.20 16.83
CA GLY A 79 14.45 -41.45 15.60
C GLY A 79 13.64 -41.87 14.37
N ASP A 80 13.04 -43.06 14.42
CA ASP A 80 12.14 -43.56 13.38
C ASP A 80 10.66 -43.16 13.65
N ASN A 81 10.35 -42.57 14.80
CA ASN A 81 9.02 -41.97 15.09
C ASN A 81 9.00 -40.50 14.62
N PRO A 82 8.20 -40.12 13.60
CA PRO A 82 8.19 -38.77 13.05
C PRO A 82 7.87 -37.67 14.06
N THR A 83 6.96 -37.95 15.01
CA THR A 83 6.52 -36.98 16.02
C THR A 83 7.63 -36.71 17.03
N GLU A 84 8.19 -37.76 17.64
CA GLU A 84 9.28 -37.62 18.61
C GLU A 84 10.53 -37.00 17.96
N LYS A 85 10.81 -37.35 16.70
CA LYS A 85 11.88 -36.73 15.90
C LYS A 85 11.68 -35.23 15.75
N ASN A 86 10.46 -34.79 15.40
CA ASN A 86 10.14 -33.37 15.27
C ASN A 86 10.23 -32.64 16.62
N ASP A 87 9.83 -33.27 17.72
CA ASP A 87 9.94 -32.70 19.06
C ASP A 87 11.39 -32.48 19.48
N LEU A 88 12.29 -33.43 19.20
CA LEU A 88 13.72 -33.26 19.45
C LEU A 88 14.29 -32.10 18.62
N ILE A 89 13.93 -32.02 17.33
CA ILE A 89 14.36 -30.93 16.44
C ILE A 89 13.89 -29.59 17.01
N ASN A 90 12.63 -29.49 17.46
CA ASN A 90 12.09 -28.27 18.05
C ASN A 90 12.83 -27.88 19.33
N LYS A 91 13.13 -28.84 20.22
CA LYS A 91 13.94 -28.58 21.43
C LYS A 91 15.34 -28.05 21.09
N ILE A 92 16.01 -28.64 20.09
CA ILE A 92 17.32 -28.18 19.63
C ILE A 92 17.24 -26.77 19.04
N VAL A 93 16.19 -26.46 18.26
CA VAL A 93 15.97 -25.11 17.70
C VAL A 93 15.79 -24.08 18.80
N VAL A 94 15.05 -24.39 19.86
CA VAL A 94 14.87 -23.48 21.01
C VAL A 94 16.20 -23.22 21.70
N LEU A 95 16.97 -24.26 22.01
CA LEU A 95 18.30 -24.12 22.64
C LEU A 95 19.25 -23.26 21.79
N LEU A 96 19.29 -23.49 20.48
CA LEU A 96 20.15 -22.75 19.56
C LEU A 96 19.72 -21.29 19.39
N LYS A 97 18.41 -21.01 19.41
CA LYS A 97 17.90 -19.62 19.41
C LYS A 97 18.38 -18.85 20.64
N GLU A 98 18.31 -19.48 21.82
CA GLU A 98 18.77 -18.86 23.06
C GLU A 98 20.29 -18.60 23.05
N ASP A 99 21.10 -19.56 22.60
CA ASP A 99 22.55 -19.39 22.44
C ASP A 99 22.89 -18.27 21.44
N LEU A 100 22.10 -18.13 20.36
CA LEU A 100 22.27 -17.06 19.37
C LEU A 100 21.91 -15.68 19.89
N VAL A 101 20.80 -15.56 20.62
CA VAL A 101 20.42 -14.32 21.30
C VAL A 101 21.54 -13.87 22.24
N ASN A 102 22.14 -14.82 22.96
CA ASN A 102 23.24 -14.56 23.89
C ASN A 102 24.64 -14.55 23.24
N LYS A 103 24.73 -14.72 21.91
CA LYS A 103 25.98 -14.78 21.13
C LYS A 103 27.02 -15.77 21.68
N ASN A 104 26.60 -16.89 22.26
CA ASN A 104 27.47 -17.91 22.80
C ASN A 104 27.06 -19.32 22.31
N ASN A 105 27.61 -20.38 22.90
CA ASN A 105 27.24 -21.78 22.60
C ASN A 105 27.07 -22.60 23.90
N GLU A 106 26.76 -21.94 25.03
CA GLU A 106 26.85 -22.55 26.35
C GLU A 106 25.84 -23.69 26.52
N LYS A 107 24.58 -23.47 26.14
CA LYS A 107 23.52 -24.46 26.29
C LYS A 107 23.70 -25.62 25.32
N LEU A 108 24.12 -25.34 24.09
CA LEU A 108 24.46 -26.37 23.13
C LEU A 108 25.63 -27.23 23.62
N ASN A 109 26.69 -26.62 24.14
CA ASN A 109 27.84 -27.35 24.65
C ASN A 109 27.45 -28.23 25.85
N LYS A 110 26.65 -27.69 26.78
CA LYS A 110 26.11 -28.46 27.91
C LYS A 110 25.31 -29.66 27.43
N TRP A 111 24.40 -29.47 26.49
CA TRP A 111 23.59 -30.56 25.94
C TRP A 111 24.44 -31.62 25.23
N LYS A 112 25.49 -31.22 24.48
CA LYS A 112 26.46 -32.15 23.88
C LYS A 112 27.22 -32.94 24.95
N SER A 113 27.65 -32.29 26.02
CA SER A 113 28.32 -32.93 27.17
C SER A 113 27.41 -33.93 27.88
N ASP A 114 26.13 -33.61 28.07
CA ASP A 114 25.16 -34.52 28.69
C ASP A 114 24.99 -35.80 27.88
N ILE A 115 24.93 -35.70 26.55
CA ILE A 115 24.88 -36.87 25.65
C ILE A 115 26.16 -37.69 25.77
N LEU A 116 27.33 -37.04 25.73
CA LEU A 116 28.60 -37.73 25.82
C LEU A 116 28.73 -38.49 27.16
N ASN A 117 28.28 -37.89 28.26
CA ASN A 117 28.26 -38.52 29.57
C ASN A 117 27.37 -39.76 29.59
N LYS A 118 26.14 -39.69 29.05
CA LYS A 118 25.26 -40.85 28.91
C LYS A 118 25.88 -41.98 28.08
N VAL A 119 26.60 -41.63 27.01
CA VAL A 119 27.31 -42.62 26.18
C VAL A 119 28.45 -43.29 26.95
N LYS A 120 29.28 -42.51 27.66
CA LYS A 120 30.37 -43.03 28.50
C LYS A 120 29.83 -43.96 29.58
N GLU A 121 28.77 -43.55 30.25
CA GLU A 121 28.08 -44.35 31.26
C GLU A 121 27.52 -45.65 30.67
N PHE A 122 26.82 -45.59 29.54
CA PHE A 122 26.31 -46.78 28.86
C PHE A 122 27.41 -47.80 28.54
N ILE A 123 28.55 -47.34 28.02
CA ILE A 123 29.68 -48.23 27.72
C ILE A 123 30.23 -48.86 29.00
N LYS A 124 30.49 -48.03 30.02
CA LYS A 124 31.04 -48.47 31.30
C LYS A 124 30.18 -49.55 31.94
N ILE A 125 28.86 -49.38 31.92
CA ILE A 125 27.95 -50.28 32.62
C ILE A 125 27.61 -51.50 31.74
N TYR A 126 27.40 -51.32 30.43
CA TYR A 126 26.72 -52.34 29.63
C TYR A 126 27.56 -52.95 28.49
N ILE A 127 28.69 -52.36 28.07
CA ILE A 127 29.46 -52.84 26.91
C ILE A 127 30.74 -53.57 27.32
N LYS A 128 31.02 -54.74 26.72
CA LYS A 128 32.17 -55.58 27.09
C LYS A 128 33.55 -54.98 26.80
N SER A 129 33.69 -54.12 25.79
CA SER A 129 35.01 -53.64 25.35
C SER A 129 35.58 -52.54 26.25
N ASN A 130 36.83 -52.69 26.70
CA ASN A 130 37.62 -51.56 27.21
C ASN A 130 38.12 -50.73 26.03
N LYS A 131 37.73 -49.45 25.97
CA LYS A 131 38.09 -48.59 24.84
C LYS A 131 38.64 -47.24 25.23
N ASN A 132 39.48 -46.76 24.31
CA ASN A 132 40.10 -45.44 24.26
C ASN A 132 39.01 -44.34 24.17
N GLU A 133 38.76 -43.66 25.29
CA GLU A 133 37.74 -42.60 25.42
C GLU A 133 37.84 -41.55 24.29
N THR A 134 39.05 -41.26 23.83
CA THR A 134 39.32 -40.31 22.74
C THR A 134 38.62 -40.69 21.42
N LYS A 135 38.61 -41.99 21.06
CA LYS A 135 37.95 -42.44 19.81
C LYS A 135 36.44 -42.30 19.89
N LEU A 136 35.88 -42.51 21.08
CA LEU A 136 34.46 -42.38 21.35
C LEU A 136 34.02 -40.91 21.30
N GLU A 137 34.74 -40.05 22.00
CA GLU A 137 34.51 -38.60 22.01
C GLU A 137 34.55 -38.04 20.59
N ASN A 138 35.56 -38.43 19.80
CA ASN A 138 35.68 -37.99 18.41
C ASN A 138 34.51 -38.44 17.54
N ALA A 139 33.98 -39.65 17.74
CA ALA A 139 32.84 -40.15 16.97
C ALA A 139 31.54 -39.41 17.31
N VAL A 140 31.27 -39.23 18.60
CA VAL A 140 30.11 -38.48 19.10
C VAL A 140 30.19 -37.02 18.65
N ASN A 141 31.35 -36.38 18.82
CA ASN A 141 31.58 -35.00 18.39
C ASN A 141 31.46 -34.84 16.88
N LYS A 142 32.00 -35.77 16.08
CA LYS A 142 31.88 -35.73 14.61
C LYS A 142 30.41 -35.79 14.19
N TYR A 143 29.62 -36.68 14.77
CA TYR A 143 28.19 -36.77 14.48
C TYR A 143 27.45 -35.48 14.87
N LEU A 144 27.62 -35.01 16.11
CA LEU A 144 26.99 -33.80 16.61
C LEU A 144 27.40 -32.55 15.80
N ASN A 145 28.67 -32.45 15.38
CA ASN A 145 29.17 -31.32 14.60
C ASN A 145 28.83 -31.41 13.11
N THR A 146 28.50 -32.59 12.58
CA THR A 146 28.06 -32.74 11.19
C THR A 146 26.59 -32.33 11.04
N TYR A 147 25.74 -32.71 12.00
CA TYR A 147 24.29 -32.57 11.89
C TYR A 147 23.70 -31.44 12.76
N ILE A 148 24.43 -30.97 13.77
CA ILE A 148 24.06 -29.88 14.69
C ILE A 148 25.23 -28.88 14.73
N ASN A 149 25.68 -28.48 13.53
CA ASN A 149 26.73 -27.49 13.36
C ASN A 149 26.16 -26.08 13.59
N PRO A 150 26.68 -25.30 14.56
CA PRO A 150 26.27 -23.92 14.77
C PRO A 150 26.37 -23.06 13.51
N ALA A 151 27.35 -23.30 12.63
CA ALA A 151 27.52 -22.54 11.38
C ALA A 151 26.44 -22.86 10.34
N ILE A 152 26.02 -24.13 10.22
CA ILE A 152 24.93 -24.53 9.31
C ILE A 152 23.58 -23.98 9.82
N VAL A 153 23.38 -24.01 11.14
CA VAL A 153 22.16 -23.45 11.75
C VAL A 153 22.16 -21.92 11.75
N ARG A 154 23.32 -21.27 11.93
CA ARG A 154 23.51 -19.83 11.73
C ARG A 154 23.23 -19.43 10.29
N SER A 155 23.78 -20.12 9.31
CA SER A 155 23.47 -19.89 7.89
C SER A 155 21.96 -20.05 7.59
N TYR A 156 21.29 -21.01 8.24
CA TYR A 156 19.83 -21.15 8.14
C TYR A 156 19.07 -20.01 8.82
N LEU A 157 19.53 -19.56 9.98
CA LEU A 157 18.93 -18.44 10.69
C LEU A 157 19.21 -17.12 9.98
N ASP A 158 20.39 -16.89 9.41
CA ASP A 158 20.71 -15.74 8.56
C ASP A 158 19.86 -15.76 7.28
N SER A 159 19.59 -16.94 6.69
CA SER A 159 18.63 -17.08 5.59
C SER A 159 17.18 -16.82 6.00
N LYS A 160 16.90 -16.73 7.31
CA LYS A 160 15.59 -16.37 7.90
C LYS A 160 15.58 -15.06 8.70
N ASN A 161 16.74 -14.43 8.96
CA ASN A 161 16.93 -13.30 9.91
C ASN A 161 17.36 -12.01 9.21
N HIS A 162 17.07 -11.86 7.92
CA HIS A 162 16.92 -10.52 7.32
C HIS A 162 15.48 -10.27 6.88
N VAL A 163 14.53 -10.55 7.78
CA VAL A 163 13.27 -9.82 7.78
C VAL A 163 13.24 -9.12 9.12
N ASP A 164 13.45 -7.80 9.11
CA ASP A 164 12.96 -6.96 10.20
C ASP A 164 11.48 -7.33 10.36
N LEU A 165 11.13 -8.12 11.37
CA LEU A 165 9.74 -8.46 11.58
C LEU A 165 9.09 -7.21 12.14
N PHE A 166 8.28 -6.55 11.31
CA PHE A 166 7.60 -5.34 11.70
C PHE A 166 6.74 -5.59 12.93
N ASN A 167 7.08 -4.91 14.01
CA ASN A 167 6.33 -4.91 15.26
C ASN A 167 5.84 -3.49 15.50
N LYS A 168 4.52 -3.29 15.39
CA LYS A 168 3.87 -1.98 15.49
C LYS A 168 4.27 -1.20 16.73
N GLU A 169 4.31 -1.85 17.88
CA GLU A 169 4.63 -1.21 19.16
C GLU A 169 6.09 -0.80 19.21
N ASN A 170 7.00 -1.68 18.79
CA ASN A 170 8.43 -1.36 18.72
C ASN A 170 8.72 -0.24 17.72
N GLU A 171 8.10 -0.26 16.54
CA GLU A 171 8.28 0.79 15.53
C GLU A 171 7.70 2.13 16.01
N LEU A 172 6.53 2.12 16.66
CA LEU A 172 5.97 3.32 17.28
C LEU A 172 6.88 3.86 18.39
N ASN A 173 7.45 2.99 19.22
CA ASN A 173 8.38 3.40 20.28
C ASN A 173 9.67 3.99 19.70
N LYS A 174 10.20 3.41 18.61
CA LYS A 174 11.32 4.01 17.85
C LYS A 174 10.96 5.41 17.38
N LEU A 175 9.81 5.58 16.73
CA LEU A 175 9.36 6.89 16.25
C LEU A 175 9.20 7.91 17.38
N LYS A 176 8.54 7.54 18.48
CA LYS A 176 8.38 8.40 19.66
C LYS A 176 9.72 8.78 20.31
N SER A 177 10.74 7.92 20.19
CA SER A 177 12.08 8.22 20.72
C SER A 177 12.91 9.13 19.80
N SER A 178 12.58 9.19 18.51
CA SER A 178 13.40 9.90 17.49
C SER A 178 12.70 11.12 16.88
N LYS A 179 11.39 11.31 17.09
CA LYS A 179 10.59 12.34 16.43
C LYS A 179 9.67 13.06 17.40
N THR A 180 9.25 14.26 17.01
CA THR A 180 8.17 14.98 17.71
C THR A 180 6.87 14.72 16.97
N LEU A 181 6.16 13.64 17.33
CA LEU A 181 4.93 13.25 16.63
C LEU A 181 3.83 14.30 16.86
N LEU A 182 3.48 15.04 15.80
CA LEU A 182 2.36 15.97 15.78
C LEU A 182 1.07 15.24 15.40
N ALA A 183 -0.04 15.86 15.77
CA ALA A 183 -1.35 15.47 15.28
C ALA A 183 -1.67 16.33 14.07
N TRP A 184 -2.42 15.78 13.11
CA TRP A 184 -3.01 16.62 12.08
C TRP A 184 -3.98 17.61 12.72
N GLY A 185 -3.96 18.87 12.30
CA GLY A 185 -4.86 19.87 12.86
C GLY A 185 -4.48 20.36 14.26
N ASP A 186 -3.21 20.25 14.70
CA ASP A 186 -2.77 20.69 16.03
C ASP A 186 -2.92 22.20 16.29
N ASP A 187 -2.66 22.65 17.54
CA ASP A 187 -2.86 24.08 17.88
C ASP A 187 -1.90 25.01 17.13
N LYS A 188 -0.71 24.52 16.75
CA LYS A 188 0.23 25.31 15.95
C LYS A 188 -0.29 25.47 14.53
N PHE A 189 -0.83 24.41 13.93
CA PHE A 189 -1.48 24.46 12.63
C PHE A 189 -2.67 25.42 12.64
N VAL A 190 -3.58 25.25 13.60
CA VAL A 190 -4.76 26.09 13.74
C VAL A 190 -4.38 27.56 13.90
N ASP A 191 -3.35 27.84 14.69
CA ASP A 191 -2.80 29.18 14.85
C ASP A 191 -2.16 29.73 13.57
N ILE A 192 -1.42 28.91 12.81
CA ILE A 192 -0.80 29.29 11.54
C ILE A 192 -1.88 29.67 10.52
N ILE A 193 -2.90 28.83 10.37
CA ILE A 193 -4.05 29.09 9.50
C ILE A 193 -4.76 30.38 9.94
N ARG A 194 -4.98 30.59 11.23
CA ARG A 194 -5.61 31.82 11.77
C ARG A 194 -4.77 33.08 11.61
N LYS A 195 -3.45 32.98 11.81
CA LYS A 195 -2.51 34.12 11.77
C LYS A 195 -2.13 34.50 10.34
N ASN A 196 -2.12 33.54 9.41
CA ASN A 196 -1.72 33.74 8.01
C ASN A 196 -2.91 33.96 7.06
N ASN A 197 -3.98 34.60 7.52
CA ASN A 197 -5.15 34.99 6.73
C ASN A 197 -6.09 33.84 6.27
N LEU A 198 -6.87 33.30 7.21
CA LEU A 198 -8.29 32.96 6.96
C LEU A 198 -9.16 34.18 6.55
N SER A 199 -8.55 35.20 5.96
CA SER A 199 -9.23 36.35 5.38
C SER A 199 -9.13 36.34 3.87
N ASN A 200 -8.56 35.30 3.26
CA ASN A 200 -8.56 35.20 1.82
C ASN A 200 -10.00 35.01 1.32
N ILE A 201 -10.56 36.10 0.81
CA ILE A 201 -11.95 36.19 0.37
C ILE A 201 -12.04 36.44 -1.13
N SER A 202 -10.91 36.54 -1.84
CA SER A 202 -10.81 36.68 -3.29
C SER A 202 -9.42 36.28 -3.77
N TYR A 203 -9.35 35.49 -4.83
CA TYR A 203 -8.13 34.91 -5.38
C TYR A 203 -7.51 35.73 -6.53
N VAL A 204 -8.07 36.92 -6.80
CA VAL A 204 -7.65 37.78 -7.92
C VAL A 204 -6.19 38.21 -7.79
N ASP A 205 -5.79 38.62 -6.59
CA ASP A 205 -4.44 39.14 -6.35
C ASP A 205 -3.41 38.02 -6.41
N GLU A 206 -3.69 36.85 -5.85
CA GLU A 206 -2.86 35.66 -5.93
C GLU A 206 -2.66 35.23 -7.38
N ALA A 207 -3.74 35.15 -8.15
CA ALA A 207 -3.67 34.82 -9.57
C ALA A 207 -2.87 35.86 -10.38
N SER A 208 -2.90 37.14 -9.98
CA SER A 208 -2.18 38.22 -10.65
C SER A 208 -0.70 38.26 -10.29
N ASN A 209 -0.35 37.98 -9.03
CA ASN A 209 1.00 38.14 -8.49
C ASN A 209 1.86 36.87 -8.58
N VAL A 210 1.24 35.70 -8.75
CA VAL A 210 1.99 34.43 -8.86
C VAL A 210 2.88 34.39 -10.10
N GLN A 211 4.02 33.71 -9.95
CA GLN A 211 5.05 33.60 -10.98
C GLN A 211 5.08 32.22 -11.63
N PHE A 212 5.63 32.16 -12.84
CA PHE A 212 5.96 30.90 -13.51
C PHE A 212 7.26 30.33 -12.94
N ILE A 213 7.17 29.28 -12.10
CA ILE A 213 8.31 28.81 -11.29
C ILE A 213 8.91 27.47 -11.74
N ALA A 214 8.16 26.62 -12.45
CA ALA A 214 8.54 25.23 -12.69
C ALA A 214 8.59 24.86 -14.19
N PRO A 215 9.70 25.13 -14.90
CA PRO A 215 9.88 24.69 -16.28
C PRO A 215 9.94 23.16 -16.38
N TYR A 216 9.23 22.58 -17.33
CA TYR A 216 9.11 21.14 -17.54
C TYR A 216 10.20 20.57 -18.48
N ASN A 217 10.80 19.43 -18.12
CA ASN A 217 11.76 18.70 -18.96
C ASN A 217 11.06 17.98 -20.13
N LYS A 218 11.09 18.60 -21.31
CA LYS A 218 10.47 18.08 -22.55
C LYS A 218 11.17 16.84 -23.14
N ASP A 219 12.41 16.55 -22.75
CA ASP A 219 13.17 15.42 -23.29
C ASP A 219 12.82 14.08 -22.61
N ALA A 220 12.05 14.12 -21.51
CA ALA A 220 11.68 12.93 -20.77
C ALA A 220 10.69 12.05 -21.55
N LYS A 221 11.05 10.76 -21.75
CA LYS A 221 10.17 9.76 -22.36
C LYS A 221 8.98 9.43 -21.43
N ARG A 222 7.78 9.43 -22.02
CA ARG A 222 6.50 9.21 -21.34
C ARG A 222 6.13 7.71 -21.28
N SER A 223 5.73 7.23 -20.11
CA SER A 223 5.12 5.91 -19.91
C SER A 223 3.60 5.93 -20.07
N ASN A 224 2.98 7.10 -19.92
CA ASN A 224 1.54 7.28 -19.77
C ASN A 224 1.00 6.38 -18.66
N VAL A 225 1.60 6.49 -17.48
CA VAL A 225 1.17 5.83 -16.25
C VAL A 225 1.06 6.90 -15.18
N MET A 226 -0.15 7.04 -14.64
CA MET A 226 -0.43 7.96 -13.56
C MET A 226 -0.26 7.24 -12.22
N TYR A 227 0.17 7.99 -11.22
CA TYR A 227 0.23 7.52 -9.84
C TYR A 227 -0.56 8.48 -8.96
N GLN A 228 -1.67 8.02 -8.42
CA GLN A 228 -2.40 8.74 -7.39
C GLN A 228 -1.66 8.62 -6.06
N LEU A 229 -1.28 9.77 -5.49
CA LEU A 229 -0.48 9.88 -4.28
C LEU A 229 -1.18 10.68 -3.18
N THR A 230 -1.39 10.05 -2.03
CA THR A 230 -1.69 10.74 -0.77
C THR A 230 -0.38 11.15 -0.08
N VAL A 231 -0.03 12.43 -0.15
CA VAL A 231 1.29 12.97 0.28
C VAL A 231 1.60 12.65 1.73
N TYR A 232 0.63 12.87 2.64
CA TYR A 232 0.82 12.66 4.07
C TYR A 232 0.99 11.19 4.48
N SER A 233 0.77 10.23 3.57
CA SER A 233 1.02 8.82 3.82
C SER A 233 2.37 8.33 3.25
N PHE A 234 3.09 9.16 2.48
CA PHE A 234 4.27 8.71 1.75
C PHE A 234 5.55 8.76 2.57
N ALA A 235 6.09 9.94 2.86
CA ALA A 235 7.35 10.09 3.60
C ALA A 235 7.39 11.40 4.38
N ASP A 236 7.82 11.35 5.63
CA ASP A 236 8.08 12.51 6.49
C ASP A 236 9.47 13.09 6.18
N GLY A 237 9.53 14.40 5.92
CA GLY A 237 10.76 15.12 5.62
C GLY A 237 11.25 16.05 6.73
N ASN A 238 10.48 16.27 7.79
CA ASN A 238 10.76 17.29 8.81
C ASN A 238 10.81 16.73 10.26
N ASN A 239 10.53 15.44 10.46
CA ASN A 239 10.49 14.70 11.73
C ASN A 239 9.30 15.04 12.65
N ASP A 240 8.17 15.46 12.10
CA ASP A 240 6.91 15.66 12.83
C ASP A 240 5.98 14.43 12.80
N GLY A 241 6.34 13.39 12.05
CA GLY A 241 5.54 12.18 11.89
C GLY A 241 4.46 12.27 10.81
N ILE A 242 4.32 13.40 10.10
CA ILE A 242 3.39 13.59 8.99
C ILE A 242 4.17 13.51 7.67
N GLY A 243 3.60 12.88 6.64
CA GLY A 243 4.21 12.92 5.31
C GLY A 243 4.08 14.31 4.69
N ASP A 244 5.12 14.82 4.05
CA ASP A 244 5.14 16.20 3.56
C ASP A 244 5.85 16.35 2.20
N PHE A 245 5.79 17.54 1.60
CA PHE A 245 6.46 17.80 0.33
C PHE A 245 7.98 17.75 0.42
N ILE A 246 8.56 17.92 1.61
CA ILE A 246 10.01 17.78 1.84
C ILE A 246 10.38 16.29 1.68
N GLY A 247 9.66 15.40 2.35
CA GLY A 247 9.84 13.95 2.26
C GLY A 247 9.54 13.42 0.86
N LEU A 248 8.47 13.90 0.21
CA LEU A 248 8.15 13.54 -1.17
C LEU A 248 9.26 13.97 -2.14
N LYS A 249 9.72 15.21 -2.07
CA LYS A 249 10.83 15.73 -2.89
C LYS A 249 12.09 14.88 -2.70
N ASN A 250 12.45 14.57 -1.45
CA ASN A 250 13.66 13.81 -1.11
C ASN A 250 13.63 12.36 -1.63
N ASN A 251 12.44 11.80 -1.85
CA ASN A 251 12.23 10.42 -2.30
C ASN A 251 11.66 10.34 -3.73
N LEU A 252 11.71 11.41 -4.53
CA LEU A 252 11.19 11.44 -5.91
C LEU A 252 11.77 10.35 -6.82
N ASP A 253 13.01 9.91 -6.57
CA ASP A 253 13.65 8.83 -7.35
C ASP A 253 12.90 7.50 -7.25
N TYR A 254 12.09 7.31 -6.19
CA TYR A 254 11.14 6.20 -6.09
C TYR A 254 10.25 6.09 -7.33
N PHE A 255 9.65 7.22 -7.75
CA PHE A 255 8.72 7.28 -8.88
C PHE A 255 9.45 7.24 -10.23
N VAL A 256 10.62 7.88 -10.31
CA VAL A 256 11.47 7.84 -11.52
C VAL A 256 11.89 6.42 -11.83
N ASN A 257 12.38 5.67 -10.83
CA ASN A 257 12.84 4.29 -10.98
C ASN A 257 11.68 3.33 -11.27
N LEU A 258 10.49 3.60 -10.72
CA LEU A 258 9.27 2.88 -11.07
C LEU A 258 8.83 3.17 -12.51
N GLY A 259 9.19 4.33 -13.05
CA GLY A 259 8.88 4.76 -14.41
C GLY A 259 7.60 5.60 -14.52
N ILE A 260 7.07 6.09 -13.41
CA ILE A 260 5.91 7.00 -13.36
C ILE A 260 6.28 8.32 -14.02
N ASP A 261 5.34 8.88 -14.78
CA ASP A 261 5.53 10.16 -15.46
C ASP A 261 4.48 11.22 -15.10
N THR A 262 3.51 10.87 -14.24
CA THR A 262 2.44 11.75 -13.79
C THR A 262 2.08 11.39 -12.35
N LEU A 263 2.24 12.34 -11.43
CA LEU A 263 1.72 12.27 -10.06
C LEU A 263 0.38 13.01 -10.01
N TYR A 264 -0.67 12.30 -9.59
CA TYR A 264 -1.94 12.89 -9.22
C TYR A 264 -2.01 12.95 -7.71
N LEU A 265 -1.93 14.15 -7.15
CA LEU A 265 -1.93 14.33 -5.70
C LEU A 265 -3.37 14.38 -5.19
N SER A 266 -3.70 13.57 -4.19
CA SER A 266 -4.89 13.78 -3.35
C SER A 266 -4.87 15.21 -2.76
N PRO A 267 -5.98 15.77 -2.26
CA PRO A 267 -6.06 17.18 -1.90
C PRO A 267 -4.92 17.65 -0.98
N ILE A 268 -4.32 18.79 -1.34
CA ILE A 268 -3.11 19.34 -0.69
C ILE A 268 -3.36 20.68 0.01
N HIS A 269 -4.57 21.22 -0.16
CA HIS A 269 -4.95 22.53 0.34
C HIS A 269 -5.14 22.49 1.87
N PRO A 270 -4.98 23.63 2.57
CA PRO A 270 -5.42 23.74 3.94
C PRO A 270 -6.87 23.26 4.06
N ALA A 271 -7.12 22.39 5.04
CA ALA A 271 -8.40 21.73 5.20
C ALA A 271 -8.75 21.49 6.66
N SER A 272 -10.05 21.28 6.91
CA SER A 272 -10.57 21.01 8.24
C SER A 272 -10.22 19.60 8.76
N SER A 273 -9.70 18.75 7.88
CA SER A 273 -9.35 17.35 8.15
C SER A 273 -8.11 16.92 7.37
N TYR A 274 -7.48 15.82 7.80
CA TYR A 274 -6.36 15.24 7.07
C TYR A 274 -6.70 14.77 5.66
N HIS A 275 -7.96 14.47 5.36
CA HIS A 275 -8.33 13.98 4.03
C HIS A 275 -8.45 15.09 2.99
N GLY A 276 -8.43 16.36 3.39
CA GLY A 276 -8.22 17.49 2.51
C GLY A 276 -9.42 17.95 1.67
N TYR A 277 -10.54 17.21 1.70
CA TYR A 277 -11.75 17.52 0.92
C TYR A 277 -12.59 18.67 1.48
N ASP A 278 -12.40 19.04 2.74
CA ASP A 278 -13.02 20.21 3.35
C ASP A 278 -12.06 21.40 3.29
N VAL A 279 -11.92 21.97 2.08
CA VAL A 279 -10.92 23.00 1.73
C VAL A 279 -11.20 24.35 2.38
N ILE A 280 -10.17 24.96 2.95
CA ILE A 280 -10.18 26.25 3.64
C ILE A 280 -9.63 27.39 2.75
N ASP A 281 -8.58 27.13 1.97
CA ASP A 281 -8.01 28.08 1.00
C ASP A 281 -7.55 27.30 -0.25
N TYR A 282 -8.05 27.66 -1.42
CA TYR A 282 -7.76 26.96 -2.68
C TYR A 282 -6.40 27.30 -3.31
N THR A 283 -5.74 28.37 -2.88
CA THR A 283 -4.47 28.87 -3.43
C THR A 283 -3.27 28.70 -2.50
N ASP A 284 -3.47 28.03 -1.36
CA ASP A 284 -2.39 27.66 -0.45
C ASP A 284 -2.23 26.13 -0.36
N VAL A 285 -1.16 25.71 0.32
CA VAL A 285 -0.84 24.32 0.64
C VAL A 285 -0.88 24.15 2.15
N ALA A 286 -1.46 23.05 2.61
CA ALA A 286 -1.56 22.73 4.03
C ALA A 286 -0.18 22.84 4.72
N PRO A 287 -0.08 23.63 5.82
CA PRO A 287 1.16 23.77 6.57
C PRO A 287 1.78 22.45 7.03
N GLU A 288 0.98 21.42 7.37
CA GLU A 288 1.47 20.08 7.73
C GLU A 288 2.19 19.38 6.57
N LEU A 289 1.92 19.78 5.33
CA LEU A 289 2.63 19.29 4.15
C LEU A 289 3.89 20.11 3.85
N GLY A 290 4.28 21.03 4.72
CA GLY A 290 5.42 21.95 4.56
C GLY A 290 5.07 23.26 3.87
N GLY A 291 3.79 23.50 3.57
CA GLY A 291 3.26 24.74 2.98
C GLY A 291 3.76 25.02 1.54
N MET A 292 3.40 26.21 1.03
CA MET A 292 3.64 26.60 -0.36
C MET A 292 5.12 26.48 -0.78
N LYS A 293 6.05 26.82 0.11
CA LYS A 293 7.49 26.76 -0.19
C LYS A 293 7.93 25.32 -0.49
N ALA A 294 7.52 24.35 0.32
CA ALA A 294 7.89 22.95 0.12
C ALA A 294 7.28 22.40 -1.18
N PHE A 295 6.04 22.79 -1.49
CA PHE A 295 5.38 22.43 -2.74
C PHE A 295 6.12 22.99 -3.97
N ASP A 296 6.49 24.27 -3.96
CA ASP A 296 7.21 24.92 -5.07
C ASP A 296 8.54 24.19 -5.35
N GLU A 297 9.31 23.86 -4.30
CA GLU A 297 10.55 23.09 -4.43
C GLU A 297 10.32 21.67 -4.97
N PHE A 298 9.25 21.01 -4.53
CA PHE A 298 8.85 19.69 -5.05
C PHE A 298 8.47 19.76 -6.54
N LEU A 299 7.63 20.72 -6.94
CA LEU A 299 7.14 20.86 -8.30
C LEU A 299 8.28 21.07 -9.29
N ILE A 300 9.22 21.96 -8.96
CA ILE A 300 10.44 22.18 -9.74
C ILE A 300 11.21 20.87 -9.91
N LYS A 301 11.42 20.11 -8.83
CA LYS A 301 12.18 18.84 -8.89
C LYS A 301 11.45 17.72 -9.63
N ALA A 302 10.12 17.66 -9.53
CA ALA A 302 9.31 16.73 -10.30
C ALA A 302 9.43 17.02 -11.81
N HIS A 303 9.34 18.29 -12.19
CA HIS A 303 9.45 18.73 -13.58
C HIS A 303 10.84 18.54 -14.19
N GLU A 304 11.92 18.80 -13.42
CA GLU A 304 13.30 18.47 -13.83
C GLU A 304 13.44 16.98 -14.20
N LYS A 305 12.73 16.11 -13.47
CA LYS A 305 12.69 14.66 -13.68
C LYS A 305 11.67 14.20 -14.73
N GLY A 306 10.95 15.13 -15.36
CA GLY A 306 9.93 14.83 -16.38
C GLY A 306 8.64 14.22 -15.82
N ILE A 307 8.33 14.48 -14.55
CA ILE A 307 7.10 14.05 -13.89
C ILE A 307 6.10 15.20 -13.93
N ARG A 308 4.91 14.95 -14.47
CA ARG A 308 3.78 15.89 -14.42
C ARG A 308 3.13 15.88 -13.05
N VAL A 309 2.57 16.99 -12.61
CA VAL A 309 1.79 17.10 -11.37
C VAL A 309 0.34 17.50 -11.67
N VAL A 310 -0.60 16.69 -11.22
CA VAL A 310 -2.05 16.93 -11.28
C VAL A 310 -2.56 17.17 -9.87
N LEU A 311 -3.34 18.23 -9.67
CA LEU A 311 -3.98 18.54 -8.39
C LEU A 311 -5.45 18.12 -8.34
N ASP A 312 -5.91 17.77 -7.16
CA ASP A 312 -7.30 17.51 -6.84
C ASP A 312 -8.04 18.81 -6.49
N MET A 313 -9.10 19.14 -7.23
CA MET A 313 -9.86 20.38 -7.10
C MET A 313 -11.27 20.09 -6.57
N VAL A 314 -11.50 20.51 -5.32
CA VAL A 314 -12.74 20.27 -4.57
C VAL A 314 -13.66 21.49 -4.65
N PHE A 315 -14.35 21.65 -5.79
CA PHE A 315 -15.16 22.85 -6.06
C PHE A 315 -16.66 22.70 -5.82
N ASN A 316 -17.16 21.52 -5.44
CA ASN A 316 -18.57 21.39 -5.07
C ASN A 316 -18.88 22.13 -3.77
N HIS A 317 -17.95 22.09 -2.82
CA HIS A 317 -18.15 22.55 -1.45
C HIS A 317 -16.83 23.11 -0.91
N THR A 318 -16.92 23.93 0.14
CA THR A 318 -15.77 24.36 0.95
C THR A 318 -15.82 23.69 2.32
N SER A 319 -14.80 23.90 3.14
CA SER A 319 -14.89 23.74 4.59
C SER A 319 -15.92 24.70 5.19
N TYR A 320 -16.52 24.31 6.31
CA TYR A 320 -17.20 25.25 7.19
C TYR A 320 -16.25 26.29 7.77
N GLU A 321 -14.93 26.04 7.83
CA GLU A 321 -13.92 27.02 8.26
C GLU A 321 -13.51 27.99 7.14
N HIS A 322 -14.01 27.82 5.91
CA HIS A 322 -13.65 28.67 4.78
C HIS A 322 -14.10 30.14 5.00
N PRO A 323 -13.27 31.15 4.67
CA PRO A 323 -13.57 32.56 4.94
C PRO A 323 -14.89 33.04 4.32
N TRP A 324 -15.20 32.62 3.09
CA TRP A 324 -16.49 32.86 2.45
C TRP A 324 -17.67 32.36 3.29
N PHE A 325 -17.63 31.12 3.78
CA PHE A 325 -18.72 30.58 4.57
C PHE A 325 -18.87 31.29 5.91
N GLN A 326 -17.76 31.63 6.56
CA GLN A 326 -17.78 32.42 7.81
C GLN A 326 -18.44 33.79 7.61
N LYS A 327 -18.15 34.49 6.50
CA LYS A 327 -18.83 35.74 6.14
C LYS A 327 -20.31 35.54 5.86
N ALA A 328 -20.68 34.45 5.19
CA ALA A 328 -22.07 34.10 4.92
C ALA A 328 -22.86 33.91 6.23
N LEU A 329 -22.28 33.23 7.22
CA LEU A 329 -22.87 33.06 8.57
C LEU A 329 -22.99 34.39 9.34
N GLN A 330 -22.09 35.35 9.09
CA GLN A 330 -22.17 36.72 9.60
C GLN A 330 -23.17 37.60 8.83
N ASN A 331 -24.00 37.00 7.98
CA ASN A 331 -25.03 37.67 7.20
C ASN A 331 -24.49 38.68 6.17
N ASP A 332 -23.27 38.48 5.65
CA ASP A 332 -22.76 39.25 4.52
C ASP A 332 -23.53 38.87 3.23
N PRO A 333 -24.23 39.82 2.56
CA PRO A 333 -25.08 39.50 1.41
C PRO A 333 -24.33 38.87 0.23
N LYS A 334 -23.07 39.27 -0.03
CA LYS A 334 -22.30 38.73 -1.16
C LYS A 334 -21.98 37.27 -0.91
N TYR A 335 -21.39 36.96 0.25
CA TYR A 335 -20.96 35.61 0.57
C TYR A 335 -22.11 34.68 0.92
N LYS A 336 -23.25 35.20 1.39
CA LYS A 336 -24.48 34.40 1.48
C LYS A 336 -24.90 33.82 0.13
N ASN A 337 -24.76 34.58 -0.94
CA ASN A 337 -25.09 34.12 -2.30
C ASN A 337 -24.05 33.16 -2.89
N PHE A 338 -22.90 32.97 -2.23
CA PHE A 338 -21.90 31.96 -2.64
C PHE A 338 -22.32 30.55 -2.23
N TYR A 339 -23.33 30.41 -1.37
CA TYR A 339 -23.82 29.13 -0.86
C TYR A 339 -25.34 29.04 -0.97
N TYR A 340 -25.88 27.84 -0.80
CA TYR A 340 -27.33 27.62 -0.69
C TYR A 340 -27.77 27.73 0.77
N ILE A 341 -27.99 28.97 1.26
CA ILE A 341 -28.37 29.27 2.64
C ILE A 341 -29.85 29.65 2.72
N TYR A 342 -30.55 29.13 3.73
CA TYR A 342 -31.98 29.39 3.97
C TYR A 342 -32.28 29.52 5.46
N ASP A 343 -33.33 30.27 5.80
CA ASP A 343 -33.76 30.41 7.20
C ASP A 343 -34.28 29.07 7.74
N HIS A 344 -34.03 28.82 9.02
CA HIS A 344 -34.58 27.63 9.69
C HIS A 344 -36.11 27.64 9.60
N PRO A 345 -36.78 26.69 8.92
CA PRO A 345 -38.21 26.53 9.15
C PRO A 345 -38.38 26.05 10.60
N LYS A 346 -39.42 26.55 11.30
CA LYS A 346 -39.89 25.90 12.52
C LYS A 346 -40.38 24.50 12.13
N TRP A 347 -39.55 23.49 12.33
CA TRP A 347 -39.92 22.11 12.03
C TRP A 347 -41.11 21.72 12.92
N THR A 348 -42.22 21.30 12.31
CA THR A 348 -43.28 20.56 13.00
C THR A 348 -42.87 19.09 13.06
N ASP A 349 -43.20 18.41 14.16
CA ASP A 349 -42.67 17.09 14.56
C ASP A 349 -42.83 15.92 13.55
N GLN A 350 -43.47 16.12 12.40
CA GLN A 350 -43.79 15.03 11.46
C GLN A 350 -42.70 14.66 10.44
N ASN A 351 -41.62 15.45 10.27
CA ASN A 351 -40.58 15.19 9.26
C ASN A 351 -39.26 14.57 9.78
N GLN A 352 -39.23 14.02 10.99
CA GLN A 352 -38.00 13.46 11.60
C GLN A 352 -37.46 12.17 10.95
N LYS A 353 -38.12 11.55 9.97
CA LYS A 353 -37.78 10.18 9.55
C LYS A 353 -36.68 9.99 8.50
N ASN A 354 -36.08 11.05 7.94
CA ASN A 354 -34.96 10.92 6.99
C ASN A 354 -33.71 11.74 7.40
N GLN A 355 -33.39 11.76 8.69
CA GLN A 355 -32.17 12.40 9.20
C GLN A 355 -30.95 11.57 8.82
N ASN A 356 -29.98 12.18 8.12
CA ASN A 356 -28.53 11.96 8.27
C ASN A 356 -27.65 12.77 7.30
N LYS A 357 -28.18 13.69 6.48
CA LYS A 357 -27.35 14.50 5.55
C LYS A 357 -27.59 16.01 5.56
N GLU A 358 -28.58 16.51 6.29
CA GLU A 358 -28.93 17.95 6.28
C GLU A 358 -28.71 18.59 7.65
N GLY A 359 -27.94 19.68 7.69
CA GLY A 359 -27.97 20.71 8.73
C GLY A 359 -28.10 20.24 10.19
N SER A 360 -27.48 19.13 10.57
CA SER A 360 -27.54 18.69 11.96
C SER A 360 -26.83 19.74 12.83
N ASP A 361 -27.45 20.14 13.94
CA ASP A 361 -26.96 21.13 14.93
C ASP A 361 -25.54 20.80 15.49
N THR A 362 -24.96 19.66 15.08
CA THR A 362 -23.62 19.18 15.40
C THR A 362 -22.50 20.11 14.94
N VAL A 363 -22.71 20.95 13.91
CA VAL A 363 -21.66 21.88 13.43
C VAL A 363 -21.22 22.86 14.51
N ARG A 364 -22.14 23.28 15.39
CA ARG A 364 -21.84 24.12 16.56
C ARG A 364 -20.81 23.47 17.50
N HIS A 365 -20.78 22.13 17.60
CA HIS A 365 -19.76 21.42 18.39
C HIS A 365 -18.37 21.44 17.75
N PHE A 366 -18.29 21.48 16.40
CA PHE A 366 -17.02 21.49 15.66
C PHE A 366 -16.36 22.88 15.63
N PHE A 367 -17.13 23.97 15.81
CA PHE A 367 -16.60 25.32 16.02
C PHE A 367 -15.75 25.50 17.30
N ARG A 368 -15.70 24.51 18.21
CA ARG A 368 -14.93 24.58 19.47
C ARG A 368 -13.43 24.84 19.30
N ASN A 369 -12.87 24.56 18.12
CA ASN A 369 -11.47 24.92 17.88
C ASN A 369 -11.35 26.37 17.43
N VAL A 370 -12.27 26.90 16.60
CA VAL A 370 -12.39 28.35 16.23
C VAL A 370 -12.79 29.22 17.42
N TYR A 371 -13.41 28.59 18.41
CA TYR A 371 -13.69 29.17 19.71
C TYR A 371 -12.38 29.60 20.39
N ASP A 372 -12.07 30.88 20.33
CA ASP A 372 -11.03 31.51 21.13
C ASP A 372 -11.57 31.66 22.56
N ALA A 373 -11.19 30.73 23.42
CA ALA A 373 -11.55 30.77 24.84
C ALA A 373 -10.95 32.00 25.56
N LYS A 374 -9.90 32.61 25.00
CA LYS A 374 -9.23 33.81 25.55
C LYS A 374 -9.88 35.10 25.04
N ASP A 375 -10.48 35.08 23.86
CA ASP A 375 -11.25 36.20 23.31
C ASP A 375 -12.57 35.73 22.68
N PRO A 376 -13.61 35.46 23.50
CA PRO A 376 -14.89 34.96 23.01
C PRO A 376 -15.62 35.90 22.04
N SER A 377 -15.20 37.18 21.96
CA SER A 377 -15.78 38.16 21.04
C SER A 377 -15.42 37.91 19.57
N LYS A 378 -14.36 37.14 19.31
CA LYS A 378 -13.94 36.70 17.98
C LYS A 378 -14.65 35.44 17.50
N ASN A 379 -15.43 34.80 18.36
CA ASN A 379 -16.12 33.57 18.02
C ASN A 379 -17.27 33.85 17.05
N PRO A 380 -17.48 33.00 16.03
CA PRO A 380 -18.62 33.14 15.14
C PRO A 380 -19.93 33.14 15.94
N ALA A 381 -20.81 34.09 15.63
CA ALA A 381 -22.13 34.15 16.26
C ALA A 381 -22.94 32.88 15.94
N ASN A 382 -23.75 32.43 16.89
CA ASN A 382 -24.71 31.37 16.61
C ASN A 382 -25.63 31.80 15.47
N THR A 383 -25.67 30.99 14.42
CA THR A 383 -26.53 31.21 13.26
C THR A 383 -27.86 30.48 13.43
N ASN A 384 -28.93 31.09 12.89
CA ASN A 384 -30.25 30.48 12.70
C ASN A 384 -30.47 30.05 11.23
N TYR A 385 -29.41 29.96 10.43
CA TYR A 385 -29.48 29.54 9.04
C TYR A 385 -29.22 28.04 8.90
N ASN A 386 -29.90 27.42 7.95
CA ASN A 386 -29.59 26.11 7.40
C ASN A 386 -28.90 26.28 6.02
N TRP A 387 -28.22 25.24 5.56
CA TRP A 387 -27.56 25.24 4.26
C TRP A 387 -27.56 23.86 3.61
N ALA A 388 -27.38 23.84 2.29
CA ALA A 388 -27.15 22.59 1.56
C ALA A 388 -25.72 22.10 1.76
N ALA A 389 -25.58 20.80 2.01
CA ALA A 389 -24.31 20.09 2.09
C ALA A 389 -24.55 18.64 1.65
N GLU A 390 -24.05 18.24 0.47
CA GLU A 390 -24.35 16.92 -0.10
C GLU A 390 -23.66 15.77 0.65
N PHE A 391 -22.47 16.05 1.21
CA PHE A 391 -21.61 15.06 1.87
C PHE A 391 -21.86 14.98 3.37
N TRP A 392 -21.48 16.03 4.11
CA TRP A 392 -21.78 16.18 5.53
C TRP A 392 -21.84 17.66 5.90
N SER A 393 -22.39 17.97 7.08
CA SER A 393 -22.77 19.34 7.47
C SER A 393 -21.62 20.36 7.51
N GLY A 394 -20.36 19.92 7.64
CA GLY A 394 -19.18 20.79 7.58
C GLY A 394 -18.61 21.01 6.18
N MET A 395 -19.27 20.49 5.14
CA MET A 395 -18.95 20.73 3.73
C MET A 395 -20.09 21.50 3.04
N PRO A 396 -20.30 22.80 3.33
CA PRO A 396 -21.33 23.58 2.68
C PRO A 396 -21.11 23.70 1.17
N ASP A 397 -22.16 23.41 0.40
CA ASP A 397 -22.11 23.40 -1.06
C ASP A 397 -22.04 24.83 -1.63
N LEU A 398 -21.11 25.06 -2.56
CA LEU A 398 -21.00 26.29 -3.32
C LEU A 398 -22.15 26.42 -4.33
N ASN A 399 -22.67 27.63 -4.47
CA ASN A 399 -23.62 28.00 -5.50
C ASN A 399 -22.88 28.26 -6.82
N LEU A 400 -22.64 27.20 -7.59
CA LEU A 400 -21.97 27.27 -8.89
C LEU A 400 -22.81 27.93 -10.00
N ASN A 401 -24.03 28.40 -9.71
CA ASN A 401 -24.76 29.29 -10.61
C ASN A 401 -24.40 30.77 -10.40
N ASN A 402 -23.67 31.10 -9.34
CA ASN A 402 -23.24 32.46 -9.06
C ASN A 402 -21.98 32.78 -9.89
N PRO A 403 -22.04 33.76 -10.81
CA PRO A 403 -20.90 34.10 -11.66
C PRO A 403 -19.69 34.61 -10.87
N ASP A 404 -19.88 35.22 -9.69
CA ASP A 404 -18.78 35.67 -8.85
C ASP A 404 -17.98 34.48 -8.31
N VAL A 405 -18.67 33.40 -7.90
CA VAL A 405 -18.02 32.14 -7.48
C VAL A 405 -17.21 31.58 -8.65
N ILE A 406 -17.79 31.55 -9.86
CA ILE A 406 -17.09 31.02 -11.04
C ILE A 406 -15.85 31.84 -11.39
N GLU A 407 -15.88 33.17 -11.25
CA GLU A 407 -14.67 33.99 -11.47
C GLU A 407 -13.58 33.69 -10.44
N GLU A 408 -13.93 33.55 -9.17
CA GLU A 408 -12.97 33.17 -8.13
C GLU A 408 -12.34 31.80 -8.42
N LEU A 409 -13.14 30.80 -8.82
CA LEU A 409 -12.63 29.48 -9.20
C LEU A 409 -11.74 29.52 -10.46
N LYS A 410 -12.00 30.42 -11.41
CA LYS A 410 -11.08 30.65 -12.55
C LYS A 410 -9.76 31.25 -12.09
N ASN A 411 -9.76 32.14 -11.09
CA ASN A 411 -8.53 32.67 -10.50
C ASN A 411 -7.69 31.60 -9.80
N VAL A 412 -8.33 30.66 -9.09
CA VAL A 412 -7.65 29.47 -8.54
C VAL A 412 -6.94 28.70 -9.65
N HIS A 413 -7.60 28.45 -10.78
CA HIS A 413 -6.95 27.78 -11.91
C HIS A 413 -5.79 28.57 -12.50
N ARG A 414 -5.95 29.89 -12.68
CA ARG A 414 -4.87 30.77 -13.16
C ARG A 414 -3.66 30.67 -12.23
N PHE A 415 -3.90 30.67 -10.92
CA PHE A 415 -2.85 30.57 -9.92
C PHE A 415 -2.01 29.30 -10.09
N TRP A 416 -2.68 28.13 -10.07
CA TRP A 416 -1.99 26.84 -10.19
C TRP A 416 -1.38 26.59 -11.56
N ALA A 417 -2.04 27.05 -12.63
CA ALA A 417 -1.53 26.95 -13.99
C ALA A 417 -0.24 27.78 -14.18
N LYS A 418 -0.19 28.99 -13.60
CA LYS A 418 1.03 29.82 -13.59
C LYS A 418 2.15 29.16 -12.80
N LYS A 419 1.89 28.60 -11.61
CA LYS A 419 2.93 27.88 -10.85
C LYS A 419 3.56 26.74 -11.63
N GLY A 420 2.73 26.04 -12.41
CA GLY A 420 3.16 25.00 -13.33
C GLY A 420 2.44 23.67 -13.15
N VAL A 421 1.34 23.60 -12.40
CA VAL A 421 0.51 22.39 -12.33
C VAL A 421 0.06 21.98 -13.74
N ASP A 422 0.16 20.70 -14.11
CA ASP A 422 -0.06 20.20 -15.47
C ASP A 422 -1.51 19.79 -15.75
N GLY A 423 -2.29 19.54 -14.70
CA GLY A 423 -3.67 19.09 -14.82
C GLY A 423 -4.45 19.13 -13.52
N PHE A 424 -5.74 18.83 -13.64
CA PHE A 424 -6.69 18.94 -12.54
C PHE A 424 -7.68 17.78 -12.54
N ARG A 425 -7.84 17.13 -11.40
CA ARG A 425 -8.95 16.21 -11.09
C ARG A 425 -10.07 17.01 -10.43
N TYR A 426 -11.32 16.79 -10.82
CA TYR A 426 -12.47 17.44 -10.22
C TYR A 426 -13.24 16.46 -9.34
N ASP A 427 -13.17 16.69 -8.03
CA ASP A 427 -13.91 15.96 -7.01
C ASP A 427 -15.41 16.25 -7.10
N ALA A 428 -16.23 15.23 -6.82
CA ALA A 428 -17.67 15.37 -6.64
C ALA A 428 -18.38 16.07 -7.81
N PHE A 429 -17.79 16.04 -9.02
CA PHE A 429 -18.26 16.92 -10.08
C PHE A 429 -19.68 16.59 -10.56
N TYR A 430 -20.09 15.33 -10.39
CA TYR A 430 -21.48 14.88 -10.58
C TYR A 430 -22.47 15.72 -9.77
N HIS A 431 -22.05 16.19 -8.58
CA HIS A 431 -22.88 16.93 -7.65
C HIS A 431 -22.88 18.44 -7.90
N PHE A 432 -22.02 18.99 -8.76
CA PHE A 432 -21.88 20.45 -8.95
C PHE A 432 -23.22 21.15 -9.22
N PHE A 433 -24.07 20.54 -10.07
CA PHE A 433 -25.37 21.07 -10.46
C PHE A 433 -26.54 20.10 -10.22
N ASP A 434 -26.28 18.94 -9.61
CA ASP A 434 -27.27 17.89 -9.30
C ASP A 434 -27.27 17.61 -7.79
N SER A 435 -28.42 17.77 -7.13
CA SER A 435 -28.58 17.42 -5.73
C SER A 435 -30.04 17.15 -5.36
N LYS A 436 -30.25 16.12 -4.55
CA LYS A 436 -31.57 15.84 -3.97
C LYS A 436 -32.06 16.97 -3.06
N ASN A 437 -31.18 17.88 -2.63
CA ASN A 437 -31.56 19.03 -1.83
C ASN A 437 -32.38 20.02 -2.69
N PRO A 438 -33.61 20.35 -2.29
CA PRO A 438 -34.49 21.23 -3.08
C PRO A 438 -33.98 22.67 -3.21
N ALA A 439 -33.10 23.14 -2.32
CA ALA A 439 -32.50 24.48 -2.43
C ALA A 439 -31.46 24.57 -3.56
N LYS A 440 -30.75 23.48 -3.84
CA LYS A 440 -29.79 23.37 -4.96
C LYS A 440 -30.49 22.94 -6.26
N GLY A 441 -31.39 21.96 -6.16
CA GLY A 441 -32.21 21.45 -7.26
C GLY A 441 -31.46 20.55 -8.26
N ASN A 442 -32.21 19.93 -9.19
CA ASN A 442 -31.70 18.97 -10.19
C ASN A 442 -31.84 19.43 -11.65
N ASN A 443 -32.26 20.68 -11.89
CA ASN A 443 -32.71 21.12 -13.21
C ASN A 443 -31.59 21.63 -14.13
N ASN A 444 -30.33 21.49 -13.73
CA ASN A 444 -29.18 22.11 -14.39
C ASN A 444 -28.16 21.11 -14.98
N LYS A 445 -28.53 19.84 -15.18
CA LYS A 445 -27.67 18.83 -15.80
C LYS A 445 -27.11 19.30 -17.14
N GLY A 446 -25.80 19.16 -17.33
CA GLY A 446 -25.07 19.61 -18.52
C GLY A 446 -24.45 21.00 -18.41
N LYS A 447 -24.64 21.75 -17.30
CA LYS A 447 -23.93 23.03 -17.07
C LYS A 447 -22.46 22.83 -16.71
N GLU A 448 -22.12 21.69 -16.11
CA GLU A 448 -20.75 21.27 -15.78
C GLU A 448 -19.82 21.34 -16.99
N VAL A 449 -20.34 21.00 -18.17
CA VAL A 449 -19.60 21.03 -19.43
C VAL A 449 -19.15 22.44 -19.81
N GLU A 450 -20.06 23.41 -19.73
CA GLU A 450 -19.76 24.80 -20.05
C GLU A 450 -18.79 25.38 -19.01
N LEU A 451 -18.95 25.01 -17.74
CA LEU A 451 -18.02 25.39 -16.68
C LEU A 451 -16.60 24.85 -16.93
N PHE A 452 -16.47 23.56 -17.27
CA PHE A 452 -15.17 22.97 -17.58
C PHE A 452 -14.53 23.56 -18.85
N LYS A 453 -15.35 23.94 -19.85
CA LYS A 453 -14.85 24.68 -21.01
C LYS A 453 -14.22 26.02 -20.60
N GLU A 454 -14.88 26.77 -19.71
CA GLU A 454 -14.35 28.02 -19.19
C GLU A 454 -13.06 27.82 -18.40
N PHE A 455 -13.01 26.81 -17.53
CA PHE A 455 -11.80 26.44 -16.80
C PHE A 455 -10.65 26.05 -17.74
N ARG A 456 -10.90 25.19 -18.73
CA ARG A 456 -9.88 24.82 -19.73
C ARG A 456 -9.33 26.04 -20.46
N LYS A 457 -10.21 26.96 -20.87
CA LYS A 457 -9.81 28.17 -21.60
C LYS A 457 -8.84 29.03 -20.78
N VAL A 458 -9.11 29.25 -19.49
CA VAL A 458 -8.22 30.06 -18.64
C VAL A 458 -6.90 29.33 -18.37
N ILE A 459 -6.93 28.01 -18.13
CA ILE A 459 -5.71 27.22 -17.89
C ILE A 459 -4.81 27.22 -19.13
N ASN A 460 -5.35 26.88 -20.30
CA ASN A 460 -4.57 26.79 -21.54
C ASN A 460 -4.00 28.15 -21.94
N GLN A 461 -4.68 29.25 -21.61
CA GLN A 461 -4.14 30.60 -21.81
C GLN A 461 -2.90 30.83 -20.94
N GLU A 462 -2.92 30.43 -19.66
CA GLU A 462 -1.74 30.56 -18.80
C GLU A 462 -0.60 29.62 -19.20
N TYR A 463 -0.89 28.42 -19.72
CA TYR A 463 0.14 27.55 -20.27
C TYR A 463 0.82 28.16 -21.49
N LYS A 464 0.05 28.83 -22.35
CA LYS A 464 0.61 29.59 -23.48
C LYS A 464 1.45 30.77 -22.98
N ASN A 465 0.95 31.53 -22.00
CA ASN A 465 1.68 32.64 -21.41
C ASN A 465 3.03 32.18 -20.82
N ALA A 466 3.08 30.99 -20.22
CA ALA A 466 4.32 30.40 -19.72
C ALA A 466 5.35 30.16 -20.84
N GLU A 467 4.94 29.52 -21.96
CA GLU A 467 5.81 29.29 -23.11
C GLU A 467 6.25 30.60 -23.78
N ASP A 468 5.37 31.60 -23.88
CA ASP A 468 5.70 32.92 -24.39
C ASP A 468 6.77 33.61 -23.51
N GLN A 469 6.81 33.30 -22.21
CA GLN A 469 7.84 33.70 -21.25
C GLN A 469 9.02 32.71 -21.15
N LYS A 470 9.11 31.74 -22.07
CA LYS A 470 10.17 30.70 -22.14
C LYS A 470 10.22 29.76 -20.93
N VAL A 471 9.11 29.60 -20.23
CA VAL A 471 8.93 28.57 -19.20
C VAL A 471 8.23 27.37 -19.84
N SER A 472 8.97 26.29 -20.05
CA SER A 472 8.46 25.10 -20.74
C SER A 472 7.32 24.41 -19.97
N ARG A 473 6.32 23.93 -20.71
CA ARG A 473 5.19 23.14 -20.22
C ARG A 473 5.22 21.73 -20.81
N SER A 474 4.61 20.78 -20.10
CA SER A 474 4.45 19.41 -20.59
C SER A 474 3.46 19.32 -21.76
N SER A 475 2.48 20.23 -21.78
CA SER A 475 1.44 20.36 -22.81
C SER A 475 0.87 21.79 -22.77
N LEU A 476 0.36 22.28 -23.90
CA LEU A 476 -0.47 23.49 -23.96
C LEU A 476 -1.97 23.21 -23.75
N ASP A 477 -2.34 21.93 -23.73
CA ASP A 477 -3.68 21.47 -23.40
C ASP A 477 -3.69 20.82 -22.02
N ALA A 478 -4.46 21.40 -21.10
CA ALA A 478 -4.59 20.92 -19.73
C ALA A 478 -5.16 19.51 -19.65
N PHE A 479 -4.56 18.67 -18.81
CA PHE A 479 -5.16 17.38 -18.51
C PHE A 479 -6.22 17.53 -17.41
N MET A 480 -7.49 17.50 -17.78
CA MET A 480 -8.61 17.70 -16.85
C MET A 480 -9.47 16.44 -16.81
N PHE A 481 -9.78 15.91 -15.63
CA PHE A 481 -10.66 14.74 -15.52
C PHE A 481 -11.56 14.80 -14.31
N GLY A 482 -12.73 14.18 -14.43
CA GLY A 482 -13.73 14.15 -13.38
C GLY A 482 -13.74 12.81 -12.64
N GLU A 483 -14.10 12.86 -11.36
CA GLU A 483 -14.47 11.69 -10.58
C GLU A 483 -15.79 11.09 -11.10
N TRP A 484 -15.69 9.96 -11.80
CA TRP A 484 -16.82 9.29 -12.42
C TRP A 484 -16.94 7.86 -11.94
N TRP A 485 -18.08 7.53 -11.35
CA TRP A 485 -18.34 6.22 -10.73
C TRP A 485 -19.14 5.26 -11.61
N GLU A 486 -19.42 5.64 -12.86
CA GLU A 486 -20.03 4.77 -13.87
C GLU A 486 -18.99 4.40 -14.96
N SER A 487 -19.41 3.71 -16.02
CA SER A 487 -18.52 3.41 -17.14
C SER A 487 -18.26 4.68 -17.96
N PRO A 488 -17.00 4.96 -18.35
CA PRO A 488 -16.67 6.09 -19.22
C PRO A 488 -17.16 5.88 -20.66
N GLU A 489 -17.58 4.66 -21.03
CA GLU A 489 -18.13 4.34 -22.35
C GLU A 489 -19.62 4.69 -22.48
N GLY A 490 -20.29 4.97 -21.35
CA GLY A 490 -21.72 5.25 -21.31
C GLY A 490 -22.10 6.62 -21.88
N GLU A 491 -23.32 6.73 -22.42
CA GLU A 491 -23.84 7.97 -23.02
C GLU A 491 -23.84 9.18 -22.05
N ASN A 492 -24.01 8.92 -20.75
CA ASN A 492 -23.91 9.96 -19.73
C ASN A 492 -22.50 10.54 -19.63
N ALA A 493 -21.48 9.69 -19.74
CA ALA A 493 -20.08 10.07 -19.67
C ALA A 493 -19.70 10.97 -20.85
N LYS A 494 -20.13 10.61 -22.06
CA LYS A 494 -19.85 11.33 -23.33
C LYS A 494 -20.26 12.81 -23.28
N ARG A 495 -21.32 13.13 -22.56
CA ARG A 495 -21.82 14.52 -22.41
C ARG A 495 -20.81 15.44 -21.71
N ASN A 496 -19.88 14.90 -20.93
CA ASN A 496 -18.92 15.69 -20.15
C ASN A 496 -17.66 16.10 -20.95
N TRP A 497 -17.52 15.64 -22.19
CA TRP A 497 -16.28 15.80 -22.97
C TRP A 497 -16.27 17.05 -23.84
N PHE A 498 -17.41 17.47 -24.35
CA PHE A 498 -17.55 18.63 -25.23
C PHE A 498 -18.78 19.44 -24.94
N SER A 499 -18.70 20.74 -25.22
CA SER A 499 -19.86 21.62 -25.25
C SER A 499 -20.95 21.12 -26.18
N LYS A 500 -22.18 21.65 -26.02
CA LYS A 500 -23.36 21.21 -26.79
C LYS A 500 -23.19 21.31 -28.31
N ASN A 501 -22.33 22.20 -28.80
CA ASN A 501 -22.04 22.34 -30.23
C ASN A 501 -21.07 21.25 -30.75
N GLY A 502 -20.43 20.48 -29.85
CA GLY A 502 -19.50 19.40 -30.14
C GLY A 502 -18.10 19.83 -30.57
N ASN A 503 -17.74 21.11 -30.42
CA ASN A 503 -16.47 21.66 -30.92
C ASN A 503 -15.49 22.04 -29.81
N ASP A 504 -15.99 22.43 -28.63
CA ASP A 504 -15.14 22.91 -27.54
C ASP A 504 -14.91 21.82 -26.49
N LYS A 505 -13.65 21.44 -26.27
CA LYS A 505 -13.25 20.42 -25.30
C LYS A 505 -13.51 20.91 -23.87
N ALA A 506 -14.21 20.11 -23.08
CA ALA A 506 -14.44 20.30 -21.65
C ALA A 506 -13.45 19.46 -20.84
N LEU A 507 -13.83 18.26 -20.38
CA LEU A 507 -12.89 17.33 -19.74
C LEU A 507 -12.04 16.56 -20.77
N SER A 508 -10.81 16.23 -20.40
CA SER A 508 -9.91 15.35 -21.16
C SER A 508 -10.31 13.88 -21.01
N SER A 509 -10.78 13.50 -19.82
CA SER A 509 -11.14 12.13 -19.48
C SER A 509 -12.04 12.06 -18.25
N LEU A 510 -12.45 10.85 -17.88
CA LEU A 510 -13.17 10.49 -16.67
C LEU A 510 -12.52 9.24 -16.09
N ILE A 511 -12.49 9.17 -14.75
CA ILE A 511 -12.10 7.93 -14.06
C ILE A 511 -13.03 6.78 -14.46
N ASP A 512 -12.50 5.58 -14.65
CA ASP A 512 -13.33 4.40 -14.85
C ASP A 512 -13.75 3.76 -13.52
N GLY A 513 -14.81 4.30 -12.93
CA GLY A 513 -15.33 3.81 -11.66
C GLY A 513 -16.14 2.53 -11.72
N SER A 514 -16.19 1.82 -12.86
CA SER A 514 -17.11 0.69 -13.07
C SER A 514 -16.44 -0.67 -13.23
N ARG A 515 -15.34 -0.76 -13.99
CA ARG A 515 -14.78 -2.06 -14.39
C ARG A 515 -14.23 -2.87 -13.22
N TRP A 516 -13.33 -2.27 -12.44
CA TRP A 516 -12.58 -2.99 -11.39
C TRP A 516 -12.90 -2.52 -9.97
N LYS A 517 -13.69 -1.46 -9.83
CA LYS A 517 -14.26 -1.06 -8.54
C LYS A 517 -15.11 -2.20 -7.98
N LEU A 518 -14.72 -2.74 -6.83
CA LEU A 518 -15.40 -3.86 -6.15
C LEU A 518 -15.48 -5.15 -6.99
N ASN A 519 -14.71 -5.27 -8.07
CA ASN A 519 -14.71 -6.43 -8.95
C ASN A 519 -13.32 -7.09 -8.96
N PRO A 520 -13.19 -8.30 -8.40
CA PRO A 520 -11.92 -9.03 -8.35
C PRO A 520 -11.54 -9.67 -9.69
N ASN A 521 -12.40 -9.62 -10.71
CA ASN A 521 -12.05 -10.10 -12.04
C ASN A 521 -11.59 -8.93 -12.92
N VAL A 522 -10.29 -8.92 -13.23
CA VAL A 522 -9.66 -7.88 -14.07
C VAL A 522 -9.63 -8.21 -15.56
N GLY A 523 -10.10 -9.40 -15.96
CA GLY A 523 -10.04 -9.85 -17.35
C GLY A 523 -10.93 -8.99 -18.26
N ILE A 524 -10.37 -8.55 -19.39
CA ILE A 524 -11.11 -7.87 -20.45
C ILE A 524 -10.94 -8.68 -21.73
N SER A 525 -12.05 -9.03 -22.38
CA SER A 525 -12.00 -9.73 -23.67
C SER A 525 -11.60 -8.77 -24.79
N TRP A 526 -10.99 -9.28 -25.86
CA TRP A 526 -10.64 -8.47 -27.03
C TRP A 526 -11.86 -7.76 -27.66
N LYS A 527 -13.07 -8.34 -27.54
CA LYS A 527 -14.31 -7.72 -28.01
C LYS A 527 -14.73 -6.55 -27.15
N ASP A 528 -14.63 -6.71 -25.84
CA ASP A 528 -14.96 -5.64 -24.88
C ASP A 528 -13.95 -4.50 -25.00
N GLU A 529 -12.68 -4.80 -25.27
CA GLU A 529 -11.66 -3.79 -25.53
C GLU A 529 -11.94 -3.03 -26.83
N LEU A 530 -12.33 -3.72 -27.92
CA LEU A 530 -12.76 -3.03 -29.16
C LEU A 530 -14.00 -2.16 -28.93
N TYR A 531 -14.99 -2.67 -28.19
CA TYR A 531 -16.20 -1.94 -27.84
C TYR A 531 -15.87 -0.66 -27.05
N LEU A 532 -14.99 -0.78 -26.06
CA LEU A 532 -14.49 0.34 -25.27
C LEU A 532 -13.82 1.40 -26.15
N ILE A 533 -12.90 1.00 -27.05
CA ILE A 533 -12.23 1.95 -27.95
C ILE A 533 -13.24 2.68 -28.82
N ASP A 534 -14.19 1.96 -29.42
CA ASP A 534 -15.26 2.55 -30.25
C ASP A 534 -16.07 3.59 -29.47
N HIS A 535 -16.43 3.29 -28.22
CA HIS A 535 -17.26 4.19 -27.41
C HIS A 535 -16.48 5.37 -26.78
N LEU A 536 -15.16 5.26 -26.67
CA LEU A 536 -14.28 6.38 -26.31
C LEU A 536 -13.89 7.24 -27.52
N THR A 537 -14.16 6.77 -28.73
CA THR A 537 -13.89 7.49 -29.97
C THR A 537 -15.07 8.40 -30.29
N ASP A 538 -14.81 9.71 -30.44
CA ASP A 538 -15.87 10.63 -30.85
C ASP A 538 -16.13 10.58 -32.37
N LYS A 539 -17.18 11.31 -32.81
CA LYS A 539 -17.59 11.40 -34.22
C LYS A 539 -16.50 11.92 -35.17
N ASN A 540 -15.47 12.59 -34.65
CA ASN A 540 -14.34 13.11 -35.43
C ASN A 540 -13.14 12.15 -35.40
N GLY A 541 -13.27 10.98 -34.80
CA GLY A 541 -12.21 9.98 -34.67
C GLY A 541 -11.21 10.25 -33.56
N GLN A 542 -11.46 11.23 -32.67
CA GLN A 542 -10.57 11.50 -31.55
C GLN A 542 -10.91 10.59 -30.37
N ILE A 543 -9.94 9.78 -29.97
CA ILE A 543 -10.09 8.83 -28.86
C ILE A 543 -9.85 9.54 -27.53
N ARG A 544 -10.71 9.30 -26.54
CA ARG A 544 -10.51 9.76 -25.18
C ARG A 544 -9.55 8.87 -24.42
N GLU A 545 -8.75 9.48 -23.56
CA GLU A 545 -7.88 8.76 -22.66
C GLU A 545 -8.74 7.90 -21.73
N TRP A 546 -8.53 6.58 -21.72
CA TRP A 546 -9.15 5.69 -20.75
C TRP A 546 -8.31 5.67 -19.47
N MET A 547 -8.95 5.85 -18.32
CA MET A 547 -8.27 5.91 -17.01
C MET A 547 -8.74 4.78 -16.08
N PRO A 548 -8.29 3.54 -16.32
CA PRO A 548 -8.56 2.44 -15.40
C PRO A 548 -7.69 2.52 -14.15
N PHE A 549 -8.23 2.02 -13.04
CA PHE A 549 -7.51 1.88 -11.77
C PHE A 549 -8.00 0.62 -11.04
N LEU A 550 -7.16 0.07 -10.16
CA LEU A 550 -7.58 -0.97 -9.21
C LEU A 550 -8.02 -0.35 -7.89
N ASP A 551 -7.22 0.60 -7.41
CA ASP A 551 -7.34 1.23 -6.10
C ASP A 551 -7.33 2.76 -6.21
N ASN A 552 -7.97 3.41 -5.24
CA ASN A 552 -7.86 4.84 -4.98
C ASN A 552 -8.10 5.10 -3.49
N HIS A 553 -8.17 6.37 -3.07
CA HIS A 553 -8.35 6.72 -1.66
C HIS A 553 -9.77 6.49 -1.11
N ASP A 554 -10.77 6.16 -1.95
CA ASP A 554 -12.18 6.00 -1.59
C ASP A 554 -12.72 4.57 -1.72
N VAL A 555 -11.98 3.69 -2.39
CA VAL A 555 -12.37 2.27 -2.53
C VAL A 555 -11.55 1.39 -1.61
N GLU A 556 -12.17 0.31 -1.14
CA GLU A 556 -11.42 -0.75 -0.45
C GLU A 556 -10.40 -1.36 -1.41
N ARG A 557 -9.21 -1.68 -0.88
CA ARG A 557 -8.10 -2.24 -1.66
C ARG A 557 -8.57 -3.46 -2.45
N TRP A 558 -8.25 -3.52 -3.73
CA TRP A 558 -8.67 -4.56 -4.67
C TRP A 558 -8.31 -5.96 -4.18
N ILE A 559 -7.13 -6.10 -3.56
CA ILE A 559 -6.69 -7.38 -2.98
C ILE A 559 -7.64 -7.90 -1.91
N THR A 560 -8.31 -7.03 -1.16
CA THR A 560 -9.33 -7.42 -0.18
C THR A 560 -10.53 -8.05 -0.88
N GLN A 561 -11.02 -7.45 -1.96
CA GLN A 561 -12.13 -7.99 -2.75
C GLN A 561 -11.76 -9.33 -3.39
N TYR A 562 -10.53 -9.44 -3.90
CA TYR A 562 -10.00 -10.70 -4.42
C TYR A 562 -9.95 -11.80 -3.35
N ARG A 563 -9.49 -11.49 -2.13
CA ARG A 563 -9.48 -12.42 -1.00
C ARG A 563 -10.89 -12.88 -0.62
N TYR A 564 -11.85 -11.95 -0.54
CA TYR A 564 -13.25 -12.29 -0.28
C TYR A 564 -13.83 -13.23 -1.34
N SER A 565 -13.55 -13.02 -2.64
CA SER A 565 -14.00 -13.94 -3.69
C SER A 565 -13.38 -15.34 -3.63
N ASN A 566 -12.29 -15.49 -2.88
CA ASN A 566 -11.60 -16.76 -2.65
C ASN A 566 -11.82 -17.30 -1.23
N ASN A 567 -12.90 -16.88 -0.56
CA ASN A 567 -13.29 -17.31 0.80
C ASN A 567 -12.25 -17.01 1.89
N ASP A 568 -11.38 -16.02 1.69
CA ASP A 568 -10.50 -15.49 2.74
C ASP A 568 -11.05 -14.16 3.28
N HIS A 569 -11.68 -14.24 4.46
CA HIS A 569 -12.23 -13.08 5.16
C HIS A 569 -11.31 -12.53 6.26
N ASN A 570 -10.08 -13.04 6.39
CA ASN A 570 -9.14 -12.64 7.44
C ASN A 570 -8.38 -11.35 7.08
N VAL A 571 -9.10 -10.31 6.65
CA VAL A 571 -8.53 -8.99 6.38
C VAL A 571 -8.41 -8.24 7.70
N THR A 572 -7.17 -7.91 8.07
CA THR A 572 -6.87 -7.30 9.37
C THR A 572 -5.88 -6.17 9.19
N GLU A 573 -5.68 -5.39 10.25
CA GLU A 573 -4.59 -4.42 10.30
C GLU A 573 -3.29 -5.06 10.82
N ILE A 574 -3.28 -6.36 11.14
CA ILE A 574 -2.11 -7.05 11.70
C ILE A 574 -1.12 -7.31 10.56
N PRO A 575 0.17 -7.00 10.75
CA PRO A 575 1.23 -7.30 9.78
C PRO A 575 1.21 -8.76 9.30
N HIS A 576 1.06 -8.99 8.00
CA HIS A 576 1.14 -10.33 7.41
C HIS A 576 1.55 -10.28 5.94
N LYS A 577 2.23 -11.33 5.48
CA LYS A 577 2.53 -11.52 4.06
C LYS A 577 1.28 -12.02 3.34
N LEU A 578 1.11 -11.58 2.10
CA LEU A 578 0.19 -12.25 1.20
C LEU A 578 0.68 -13.70 0.96
N THR A 579 -0.26 -14.64 0.85
CA THR A 579 0.07 -15.98 0.35
C THR A 579 0.53 -15.90 -1.10
N GLU A 580 1.26 -16.90 -1.59
CA GLU A 580 1.71 -16.95 -2.99
C GLU A 580 0.54 -16.81 -3.98
N PHE A 581 -0.62 -17.42 -3.67
CA PHE A 581 -1.83 -17.30 -4.48
C PHE A 581 -2.39 -15.87 -4.50
N GLN A 582 -2.47 -15.20 -3.35
CA GLN A 582 -2.94 -13.82 -3.27
C GLN A 582 -1.98 -12.84 -3.95
N ARG A 583 -0.67 -13.05 -3.77
CA ARG A 583 0.38 -12.29 -4.45
C ARG A 583 0.22 -12.40 -5.96
N ALA A 584 0.13 -13.63 -6.48
CA ALA A 584 -0.04 -13.89 -7.90
C ALA A 584 -1.32 -13.25 -8.45
N GLY A 585 -2.43 -13.28 -7.69
CA GLY A 585 -3.67 -12.58 -8.04
C GLY A 585 -3.50 -11.07 -8.16
N TYR A 586 -2.79 -10.44 -7.21
CA TYR A 586 -2.56 -8.99 -7.24
C TYR A 586 -1.59 -8.59 -8.37
N GLU A 587 -0.52 -9.35 -8.57
CA GLU A 587 0.41 -9.13 -9.68
C GLU A 587 -0.30 -9.33 -11.05
N TYR A 588 -1.19 -10.32 -11.17
CA TYR A 588 -2.03 -10.53 -12.36
C TYR A 588 -2.96 -9.33 -12.64
N ALA A 589 -3.53 -8.73 -11.59
CA ALA A 589 -4.33 -7.52 -11.71
C ALA A 589 -3.52 -6.33 -12.21
N LEU A 590 -2.33 -6.11 -11.66
CA LEU A 590 -1.44 -5.02 -12.07
C LEU A 590 -0.89 -5.23 -13.49
N VAL A 591 -0.60 -6.46 -13.88
CA VAL A 591 -0.23 -6.80 -15.27
C VAL A 591 -1.38 -6.45 -16.22
N ASN A 592 -2.63 -6.81 -15.88
CA ASN A 592 -3.79 -6.46 -16.70
C ASN A 592 -4.01 -4.95 -16.79
N LEU A 593 -3.84 -4.21 -15.70
CA LEU A 593 -3.93 -2.75 -15.69
C LEU A 593 -2.88 -2.12 -16.63
N LEU A 594 -1.62 -2.58 -16.54
CA LEU A 594 -0.51 -1.97 -17.27
C LEU A 594 -0.31 -2.49 -18.69
N SER A 595 -0.99 -3.58 -19.09
CA SER A 595 -0.90 -4.12 -20.45
C SER A 595 -1.86 -3.45 -21.45
N ARG A 596 -2.72 -2.52 -21.02
CA ARG A 596 -3.75 -1.90 -21.88
C ARG A 596 -3.37 -0.49 -22.31
N GLY A 597 -3.90 -0.06 -23.45
CA GLY A 597 -3.80 1.32 -23.90
C GLY A 597 -4.49 2.29 -22.93
N GLY A 598 -4.08 3.56 -22.97
CA GLY A 598 -4.63 4.63 -22.14
C GLY A 598 -3.71 5.01 -20.99
N LEU A 599 -4.30 5.55 -19.91
CA LEU A 599 -3.61 6.10 -18.74
C LEU A 599 -3.97 5.29 -17.49
N PRO A 600 -3.45 4.06 -17.35
CA PRO A 600 -3.60 3.28 -16.14
C PRO A 600 -3.08 4.08 -14.95
N THR A 601 -3.88 4.08 -13.89
CA THR A 601 -3.61 4.81 -12.66
C THR A 601 -3.32 3.84 -11.53
N LEU A 602 -2.08 3.87 -11.02
CA LEU A 602 -1.69 3.18 -9.79
C LEU A 602 -2.03 4.07 -8.59
N TYR A 603 -2.32 3.46 -7.45
CA TYR A 603 -2.54 4.17 -6.19
C TYR A 603 -1.56 3.71 -5.11
N ASN A 604 -1.21 4.62 -4.20
CA ASN A 604 -0.37 4.44 -3.00
C ASN A 604 -0.05 2.98 -2.67
N GLY A 605 1.08 2.49 -3.17
CA GLY A 605 1.68 1.22 -2.78
C GLY A 605 1.18 -0.01 -3.52
N ASN A 606 0.42 0.13 -4.61
CA ASN A 606 0.06 -0.98 -5.49
C ASN A 606 1.27 -1.81 -5.94
N GLU A 607 2.32 -1.11 -6.38
CA GLU A 607 3.60 -1.65 -6.82
C GLU A 607 4.37 -2.42 -5.73
N ILE A 608 4.07 -2.18 -4.45
CA ILE A 608 4.63 -2.91 -3.31
C ILE A 608 3.57 -3.76 -2.59
N LEU A 609 2.43 -4.02 -3.25
CA LEU A 609 1.32 -4.85 -2.79
C LEU A 609 0.71 -4.42 -1.45
N MET A 610 0.59 -3.11 -1.23
CA MET A 610 -0.09 -2.61 -0.03
C MET A 610 -1.55 -3.08 0.03
N GLN A 611 -1.91 -3.62 1.18
CA GLN A 611 -3.19 -4.26 1.50
C GLN A 611 -4.09 -3.36 2.35
N GLY A 612 -3.52 -2.43 3.12
CA GLY A 612 -4.29 -1.57 4.02
C GLY A 612 -4.90 -2.33 5.21
N GLY A 613 -6.12 -1.95 5.55
CA GLY A 613 -7.01 -2.70 6.44
C GLY A 613 -8.46 -2.62 5.92
N PRO A 614 -9.44 -3.22 6.63
CA PRO A 614 -10.84 -3.14 6.24
C PRO A 614 -11.31 -1.68 6.19
N LYS A 615 -11.79 -1.22 5.03
CA LYS A 615 -12.18 0.20 4.84
C LYS A 615 -13.40 0.57 5.67
N ASN A 616 -14.33 -0.37 5.87
CA ASN A 616 -15.57 -0.14 6.64
C ASN A 616 -15.35 0.30 8.10
N LYS A 617 -14.12 0.19 8.62
CA LYS A 617 -13.74 0.71 9.93
C LYS A 617 -13.31 2.18 9.89
N THR A 618 -12.56 2.58 8.87
CA THR A 618 -11.96 3.91 8.73
C THR A 618 -11.31 4.06 7.35
N ASP A 619 -11.35 5.27 6.79
CA ASP A 619 -10.66 5.59 5.53
C ASP A 619 -9.13 5.61 5.69
N ALA A 620 -8.62 5.80 6.91
CA ALA A 620 -7.20 5.71 7.22
C ALA A 620 -6.60 4.35 6.81
N ASN A 621 -7.42 3.29 6.76
CA ASN A 621 -6.97 1.95 6.38
C ASN A 621 -6.62 1.82 4.90
N VAL A 622 -7.21 2.61 4.01
CA VAL A 622 -6.83 2.62 2.58
C VAL A 622 -5.76 3.67 2.27
N ARG A 623 -5.51 4.57 3.22
CA ARG A 623 -4.46 5.61 3.21
C ARG A 623 -3.25 5.23 4.06
N GLU A 624 -3.01 3.93 4.24
CA GLU A 624 -1.89 3.38 5.00
C GLU A 624 -0.55 4.05 4.64
N ALA A 625 0.30 4.26 5.65
CA ALA A 625 1.63 4.82 5.45
C ALA A 625 2.65 3.79 4.94
N PHE A 626 3.59 4.26 4.11
CA PHE A 626 4.71 3.43 3.62
C PHE A 626 5.63 3.03 4.77
N TRP A 627 6.23 1.84 4.67
CA TRP A 627 7.20 1.37 5.63
C TRP A 627 8.62 1.50 5.09
N TRP A 628 9.28 2.60 5.43
CA TRP A 628 10.68 2.86 5.09
C TRP A 628 11.62 2.19 6.10
N LYS A 629 12.75 1.70 5.59
CA LYS A 629 13.87 1.22 6.42
C LYS A 629 14.51 2.39 7.17
N ASN A 630 14.66 3.54 6.51
CA ASN A 630 15.02 4.76 7.19
C ASN A 630 13.82 5.28 8.01
N THR A 631 13.88 5.11 9.33
CA THR A 631 12.80 5.52 10.24
C THR A 631 12.52 7.02 10.21
N ALA A 632 13.48 7.85 9.75
CA ALA A 632 13.25 9.27 9.54
C ALA A 632 12.16 9.56 8.49
N ASN A 633 11.94 8.66 7.52
CA ASN A 633 10.89 8.82 6.50
C ASN A 633 9.52 8.29 6.97
N ASN A 634 9.45 7.52 8.06
CA ASN A 634 8.21 6.85 8.47
C ASN A 634 7.19 7.83 9.04
N VAL A 635 5.94 7.66 8.61
CA VAL A 635 4.79 8.48 9.00
C VAL A 635 4.00 7.78 10.11
N HIS A 636 3.63 8.56 11.12
CA HIS A 636 2.68 8.18 12.17
C HIS A 636 2.03 9.42 12.78
N PHE A 637 0.76 9.66 12.47
CA PHE A 637 -0.01 10.74 13.08
C PHE A 637 -1.49 10.35 13.22
N PHE A 638 -2.18 11.05 14.12
CA PHE A 638 -3.63 10.96 14.28
C PHE A 638 -4.28 12.29 13.94
N GLU A 639 -5.53 12.25 13.52
CA GLU A 639 -6.36 13.44 13.32
C GLU A 639 -6.81 14.00 14.68
N LYS A 640 -6.41 15.23 15.02
CA LYS A 640 -6.75 15.81 16.33
C LYS A 640 -8.27 15.94 16.52
N ARG A 641 -9.01 16.25 15.45
CA ARG A 641 -10.48 16.45 15.49
C ARG A 641 -11.26 15.14 15.51
N ASN A 642 -10.62 14.04 15.14
CA ASN A 642 -11.16 12.69 15.17
C ASN A 642 -10.06 11.70 15.58
N PRO A 643 -9.77 11.56 16.88
CA PRO A 643 -8.64 10.76 17.37
C PRO A 643 -8.68 9.26 17.00
N GLY A 644 -9.80 8.77 16.47
CA GLY A 644 -9.92 7.41 15.93
C GLY A 644 -9.28 7.22 14.55
N GLU A 645 -9.04 8.30 13.82
CA GLU A 645 -8.39 8.29 12.50
C GLU A 645 -6.87 8.41 12.67
N VAL A 646 -6.15 7.34 12.34
CA VAL A 646 -4.69 7.26 12.50
C VAL A 646 -4.04 6.82 11.20
N ILE A 647 -3.21 7.69 10.61
CA ILE A 647 -2.36 7.37 9.48
C ILE A 647 -1.05 6.81 10.02
N THR A 648 -0.86 5.52 9.75
CA THR A 648 0.30 4.75 10.18
C THR A 648 0.47 3.58 9.23
N THR A 649 1.62 2.94 9.31
CA THR A 649 1.85 1.65 8.71
C THR A 649 0.92 0.58 9.32
N LYS A 650 0.33 -0.30 8.49
CA LYS A 650 -0.69 -1.30 8.87
C LYS A 650 -0.24 -2.72 8.52
N SER A 651 -1.03 -3.46 7.73
CA SER A 651 -0.82 -4.89 7.47
C SER A 651 0.22 -5.15 6.37
N SER A 652 0.49 -4.15 5.52
CA SER A 652 1.31 -4.27 4.31
C SER A 652 2.79 -4.52 4.58
N THR A 653 3.24 -4.34 5.81
CA THR A 653 4.64 -4.56 6.21
C THR A 653 5.08 -6.01 6.15
N GLY A 654 4.16 -6.95 5.90
CA GLY A 654 4.53 -8.31 5.57
C GLY A 654 5.52 -8.36 4.40
N GLU A 655 5.39 -7.47 3.42
CA GLU A 655 6.19 -7.48 2.20
C GLU A 655 7.65 -7.00 2.39
N GLY A 656 7.95 -6.34 3.51
CA GLY A 656 9.28 -5.76 3.77
C GLY A 656 9.26 -4.23 3.74
N THR A 657 10.39 -3.63 4.10
CA THR A 657 10.60 -2.18 3.94
C THR A 657 10.65 -1.81 2.46
N VAL A 658 10.30 -0.59 2.11
CA VAL A 658 10.37 -0.05 0.73
C VAL A 658 11.72 -0.37 0.09
N GLU A 659 12.82 -0.09 0.79
CA GLU A 659 14.18 -0.34 0.31
C GLU A 659 14.45 -1.83 0.11
N SER A 660 13.95 -2.70 1.00
CA SER A 660 14.12 -4.16 0.82
C SER A 660 13.33 -4.69 -0.38
N ILE A 661 12.15 -4.13 -0.65
CA ILE A 661 11.32 -4.51 -1.80
C ILE A 661 11.97 -4.04 -3.10
N ILE A 662 12.46 -2.79 -3.16
CA ILE A 662 13.17 -2.26 -4.33
C ILE A 662 14.44 -3.08 -4.62
N ASN A 663 15.21 -3.45 -3.60
CA ASN A 663 16.45 -4.20 -3.76
C ASN A 663 16.23 -5.68 -4.12
N ASN A 664 15.02 -6.23 -3.96
CA ASN A 664 14.70 -7.59 -4.35
C ASN A 664 14.29 -7.66 -5.84
N PRO A 665 15.10 -8.29 -6.73
CA PRO A 665 14.81 -8.35 -8.17
C PRO A 665 13.50 -9.05 -8.54
N ASP A 666 13.01 -9.92 -7.65
CA ASP A 666 11.78 -10.71 -7.81
C ASP A 666 10.58 -10.05 -7.11
N SER A 667 10.72 -8.80 -6.67
CA SER A 667 9.61 -8.06 -6.06
C SER A 667 8.59 -7.58 -7.09
N SER A 668 7.37 -7.32 -6.61
CA SER A 668 6.31 -6.66 -7.38
C SER A 668 6.78 -5.31 -7.92
N TYR A 669 7.55 -4.53 -7.15
CA TYR A 669 8.06 -3.23 -7.59
C TYR A 669 8.90 -3.37 -8.87
N ASN A 670 9.82 -4.35 -8.89
CA ASN A 670 10.66 -4.60 -10.05
C ASN A 670 9.88 -5.20 -11.23
N LEU A 671 8.84 -6.00 -10.99
CA LEU A 671 7.90 -6.43 -12.03
C LEU A 671 7.17 -5.24 -12.65
N ILE A 672 6.57 -4.37 -11.84
CA ILE A 672 5.82 -3.21 -12.28
C ILE A 672 6.73 -2.22 -13.03
N SER A 673 7.92 -1.94 -12.51
CA SER A 673 8.91 -1.09 -13.19
C SER A 673 9.27 -1.63 -14.58
N LYS A 674 9.46 -2.96 -14.73
CA LYS A 674 9.68 -3.60 -16.04
C LYS A 674 8.49 -3.41 -16.99
N LEU A 675 7.26 -3.59 -16.52
CA LEU A 675 6.05 -3.39 -17.34
C LEU A 675 5.92 -1.93 -17.79
N ILE A 676 6.15 -0.97 -16.89
CA ILE A 676 6.09 0.45 -17.21
C ILE A 676 7.20 0.82 -18.20
N LYS A 677 8.40 0.22 -18.07
CA LYS A 677 9.46 0.37 -19.07
C LYS A 677 9.02 -0.14 -20.45
N LEU A 678 8.37 -1.30 -20.52
CA LEU A 678 7.81 -1.80 -21.80
C LEU A 678 6.79 -0.80 -22.38
N ARG A 679 5.93 -0.17 -21.57
CA ARG A 679 5.02 0.89 -22.05
C ARG A 679 5.75 2.13 -22.57
N LYS A 680 6.92 2.47 -22.02
CA LYS A 680 7.78 3.56 -22.55
C LYS A 680 8.33 3.19 -23.93
N ASP A 681 8.80 1.95 -24.08
CA ASP A 681 9.48 1.47 -25.27
C ASP A 681 8.52 1.10 -26.42
N TYR A 682 7.30 0.64 -26.11
CA TYR A 682 6.33 0.15 -27.09
C TYR A 682 5.01 0.93 -27.04
N LYS A 683 4.75 1.69 -28.11
CA LYS A 683 3.48 2.41 -28.32
C LYS A 683 2.25 1.50 -28.26
N SER A 684 2.39 0.23 -28.67
CA SER A 684 1.30 -0.74 -28.67
C SER A 684 0.73 -1.07 -27.29
N LEU A 685 1.49 -0.81 -26.22
CA LEU A 685 1.03 -0.99 -24.84
C LEU A 685 0.49 0.30 -24.24
N ARG A 686 0.63 1.44 -24.94
CA ARG A 686 0.37 2.77 -24.40
C ARG A 686 -0.80 3.45 -25.10
N ASP A 687 -0.82 3.39 -26.42
CA ASP A 687 -1.80 4.08 -27.24
C ASP A 687 -3.10 3.25 -27.30
N ILE A 688 -4.24 3.94 -27.27
CA ILE A 688 -5.56 3.32 -27.45
C ILE A 688 -5.80 3.20 -28.95
N ASP A 689 -5.57 2.03 -29.53
CA ASP A 689 -5.74 1.80 -30.98
C ASP A 689 -6.14 0.34 -31.23
N THR A 690 -7.19 0.17 -32.06
CA THR A 690 -7.74 -1.16 -32.38
C THR A 690 -6.72 -2.07 -33.06
N LYS A 691 -5.71 -1.52 -33.76
CA LYS A 691 -4.66 -2.31 -34.42
C LYS A 691 -3.72 -3.02 -33.45
N TYR A 692 -3.69 -2.59 -32.18
CA TYR A 692 -2.87 -3.20 -31.13
C TYR A 692 -3.63 -4.25 -30.33
N ILE A 693 -4.95 -4.37 -30.51
CA ILE A 693 -5.75 -5.40 -29.87
C ILE A 693 -5.48 -6.73 -30.56
N THR A 694 -5.04 -7.71 -29.77
CA THR A 694 -4.70 -9.02 -30.30
C THR A 694 -5.90 -9.95 -30.27
N ILE A 695 -6.35 -10.41 -31.43
CA ILE A 695 -7.45 -11.37 -31.55
C ILE A 695 -6.88 -12.79 -31.39
N PRO A 696 -7.32 -13.60 -30.41
CA PRO A 696 -6.68 -14.90 -30.10
C PRO A 696 -6.55 -15.85 -31.29
N HIS A 697 -7.50 -15.86 -32.21
CA HIS A 697 -7.44 -16.68 -33.42
C HIS A 697 -6.30 -16.26 -34.36
N GLU A 698 -6.00 -14.96 -34.44
CA GLU A 698 -4.89 -14.43 -35.24
C GLU A 698 -3.53 -14.78 -34.64
N ILE A 699 -3.42 -14.85 -33.30
CA ILE A 699 -2.23 -15.37 -32.63
C ILE A 699 -2.00 -16.83 -33.00
N LEU A 700 -3.05 -17.65 -32.95
CA LEU A 700 -2.94 -19.07 -33.30
C LEU A 700 -2.52 -19.24 -34.76
N ILE A 701 -3.07 -18.45 -35.69
CA ILE A 701 -2.64 -18.42 -37.09
C ILE A 701 -1.18 -17.95 -37.21
N PHE A 702 -0.78 -16.91 -36.49
CA PHE A 702 0.59 -16.40 -36.49
C PHE A 702 1.57 -17.44 -35.96
N LEU A 703 1.29 -18.07 -34.81
CA LEU A 703 2.11 -19.12 -34.23
C LEU A 703 2.19 -20.34 -35.16
N GLN A 704 1.09 -20.73 -35.80
CA GLN A 704 1.08 -21.81 -36.79
C GLN A 704 1.93 -21.46 -38.02
N LYS A 705 1.82 -20.23 -38.57
CA LYS A 705 2.63 -19.77 -39.70
C LYS A 705 4.11 -19.65 -39.34
N THR A 706 4.43 -19.17 -38.14
CA THR A 706 5.82 -19.03 -37.66
C THR A 706 6.43 -20.39 -37.35
N ALA A 707 5.69 -21.30 -36.74
CA ALA A 707 6.11 -22.69 -36.57
C ALA A 707 6.32 -23.37 -37.93
N PHE A 708 5.44 -23.13 -38.90
CA PHE A 708 5.60 -23.64 -40.27
C PHE A 708 6.81 -23.04 -40.99
N MET A 709 7.12 -21.75 -40.77
CA MET A 709 8.32 -21.11 -41.29
C MET A 709 9.59 -21.65 -40.63
N ILE A 710 9.61 -21.84 -39.31
CA ILE A 710 10.74 -22.44 -38.58
C ILE A 710 10.98 -23.89 -39.04
N MET A 711 9.91 -24.67 -39.23
CA MET A 711 9.99 -26.04 -39.77
C MET A 711 10.40 -26.11 -41.25
N LYS A 712 10.20 -25.03 -42.02
CA LYS A 712 10.72 -24.92 -43.40
C LYS A 712 12.16 -24.43 -43.45
N TRP A 713 12.66 -23.85 -42.37
CA TRP A 713 14.00 -23.28 -42.26
C TRP A 713 15.00 -24.26 -41.63
N GLN A 714 14.51 -25.22 -40.84
CA GLN A 714 15.18 -26.49 -40.50
C GLN A 714 15.10 -27.46 -41.68
#